data_AF-A0A953M396-F1
#
_entry.id   AF-A0A953M396-F1
#
_cell.length_a   1.000
_cell.length_b   1.000
_cell.length_c   1.000
_cell.angle_alpha   90.00
_cell.angle_beta   90.00
_cell.angle_gamma   90.00
#
_symmetry.space_group_name_H-M   'P 1'
#
loop_
_entity.id
_entity.type
_entity.pdbx_description
1 polymer ?
#
loop_
_entity_poly.entity_id
_entity_poly.type
_entity_poly.pdbx_seq_one_letter_code
_entity_poly.pdbx_strand_id
1 'polypeptide(L)'
;MYADVVFPLKLPPLTYRVPPGMPPDLKGRIVKAPLRGGTAYGLVVDVYGEEKSAFRRELKELLSAHRMFATEQAILFVKWLSTYYITPMGLALKSSFFEEALAGEETRKRGRGKKNGGGEEAPLPENTGENPGVLAPPAADLHRFGLPGFDGAAAMVQDALNGGSYRSFLLPSPSVLFERLFLLDILRRGGDGLRGVLILVPEIGQIPSLESLLKPFVGERLCVLHSKLGKGKRVETIGRILSSKADVVLGTRSAVLSPLQSISLVMVMGEHSPSYKGEERFKYNGRDVAVMRGYLGNSCVLLSSPCPSIESVYNARIGKYTLLREGMQEEGGTGKGQGRVGKVHGEKRPVISIVAMKAEKKVSSPLSAELVKRAQGLIAGGERLLFLVNRKGYSLVRCIECGSTLRCGKCDASLVFHKGEGTVQCRYCGDTEPVPDICPKCGGAELAPLGAGTERIREELENLLSVDSLVMERKREARGGIQKKARVKATSVSPEAFSLDIETMPLIIGTAYAKRLGHSAPHEGAFGAAAFLNIDLILSQPDFRAYERAFQEVMQMAQMVRPGGSVYLQSYAPKSRILRLIRGYDFDGFYDFELAQRKALEYPPFAKMILMTVAAGEGREVEPLLEKAAAAGRTKEVEVLGPVEVPCPAKAGRRCFHLLIKAKERKALHEAAAEMLRKLESTKGLKVSIDVDPLRL
;
A
#
# COMPACT_ATOMS: atom_id res chain seq x y z
N MET A 1 -39.32 4.75 19.99
CA MET A 1 -38.24 4.79 18.98
C MET A 1 -36.92 4.45 19.66
N TYR A 2 -36.10 3.68 18.97
CA TYR A 2 -34.83 3.17 19.48
C TYR A 2 -33.74 3.42 18.45
N ALA A 3 -32.49 3.53 18.93
CA ALA A 3 -31.34 3.80 18.09
C ALA A 3 -30.17 2.88 18.47
N ASP A 4 -29.53 2.31 17.46
CA ASP A 4 -28.27 1.58 17.64
C ASP A 4 -27.09 2.54 17.53
N VAL A 5 -26.27 2.58 18.58
CA VAL A 5 -25.13 3.51 18.69
C VAL A 5 -23.82 2.73 18.70
N VAL A 6 -22.91 3.14 17.80
CA VAL A 6 -21.54 2.63 17.73
C VAL A 6 -20.59 3.63 18.38
N PHE A 7 -19.89 3.21 19.42
CA PHE A 7 -18.83 3.99 20.05
C PHE A 7 -17.47 3.68 19.42
N PRO A 8 -16.49 4.60 19.41
CA PRO A 8 -15.15 4.39 18.86
C PRO A 8 -14.27 3.46 19.75
N LEU A 9 -14.82 2.31 20.16
CA LEU A 9 -14.27 1.36 21.12
C LEU A 9 -14.42 -0.08 20.60
N LYS A 10 -13.71 -1.03 21.22
CA LYS A 10 -13.91 -2.48 20.96
C LYS A 10 -15.19 -2.96 21.66
N LEU A 11 -16.34 -2.53 21.16
CA LEU A 11 -17.69 -2.91 21.61
C LEU A 11 -18.59 -3.16 20.40
N PRO A 12 -19.59 -4.05 20.52
CA PRO A 12 -20.68 -4.12 19.55
C PRO A 12 -21.52 -2.83 19.60
N PRO A 13 -22.36 -2.57 18.58
CA PRO A 13 -23.41 -1.56 18.67
C PRO A 13 -24.27 -1.78 19.92
N LEU A 14 -24.67 -0.69 20.57
CA LEU A 14 -25.51 -0.71 21.77
C LEU A 14 -26.82 0.03 21.48
N THR A 15 -27.94 -0.55 21.89
CA THR A 15 -29.28 0.02 21.69
C THR A 15 -29.63 1.01 22.82
N TYR A 16 -30.18 2.15 22.44
CA TYR A 16 -30.68 3.19 23.36
C TYR A 16 -32.11 3.59 23.01
N ARG A 17 -32.87 4.05 24.01
CA ARG A 17 -34.16 4.71 23.80
C ARG A 17 -33.94 6.14 23.31
N VAL A 18 -34.74 6.56 22.32
CA VAL A 18 -34.72 7.93 21.79
C VAL A 18 -35.75 8.76 22.54
N PRO A 19 -35.35 9.79 23.31
CA PRO A 19 -36.29 10.65 24.02
C PRO A 19 -37.09 11.54 23.04
N PRO A 20 -38.31 11.97 23.42
CA PRO A 20 -39.08 12.93 22.63
C PRO A 20 -38.32 14.27 22.49
N GLY A 21 -38.40 14.89 21.32
CA GLY A 21 -37.70 16.15 21.00
C GLY A 21 -36.32 16.00 20.34
N MET A 22 -35.84 14.77 20.13
CA MET A 22 -34.68 14.52 19.26
C MET A 22 -35.00 14.78 17.78
N PRO A 23 -34.02 15.18 16.95
CA PRO A 23 -34.21 15.30 15.51
C PRO A 23 -34.73 13.98 14.91
N PRO A 24 -35.61 14.01 13.91
CA PRO A 24 -36.12 12.79 13.27
C PRO A 24 -35.04 12.05 12.45
N ASP A 25 -34.01 12.75 11.99
CA ASP A 25 -32.91 12.24 11.16
C ASP A 25 -31.70 11.80 12.00
N LEU A 26 -31.92 10.96 13.02
CA LEU A 26 -30.85 10.52 13.93
C LEU A 26 -29.77 9.68 13.27
N LYS A 27 -30.13 8.83 12.29
CA LYS A 27 -29.18 7.95 11.60
C LYS A 27 -28.06 8.78 10.96
N GLY A 28 -26.81 8.45 11.24
CA GLY A 28 -25.63 9.18 10.75
C GLY A 28 -25.18 10.36 11.61
N ARG A 29 -25.94 10.72 12.65
CA ARG A 29 -25.57 11.79 13.59
C ARG A 29 -24.69 11.26 14.72
N ILE A 30 -23.83 12.16 15.19
CA ILE A 30 -23.10 11.98 16.44
C ILE A 30 -24.09 12.19 17.60
N VAL A 31 -24.09 11.28 18.58
CA VAL A 31 -24.90 11.38 19.79
C VAL A 31 -24.06 11.21 21.04
N LYS A 32 -24.47 11.84 22.14
CA LYS A 32 -23.91 11.61 23.47
C LYS A 32 -24.81 10.64 24.22
N ALA A 33 -24.23 9.61 24.83
CA ALA A 33 -24.98 8.57 25.54
C ALA A 33 -24.22 8.02 26.75
N PRO A 34 -24.91 7.47 27.77
CA PRO A 34 -24.25 6.89 28.94
C PRO A 34 -23.51 5.60 28.59
N LEU A 35 -22.26 5.46 29.03
CA LEU A 35 -21.40 4.30 28.80
C LEU A 35 -20.45 4.07 29.99
N ARG A 36 -20.42 2.84 30.54
CA ARG A 36 -19.49 2.40 31.62
C ARG A 36 -19.38 3.38 32.82
N GLY A 37 -20.51 3.89 33.31
CA GLY A 37 -20.54 4.80 34.47
C GLY A 37 -20.25 6.28 34.14
N GLY A 38 -19.99 6.61 32.87
CA GLY A 38 -19.84 7.98 32.39
C GLY A 38 -20.68 8.25 31.14
N THR A 39 -20.26 9.24 30.34
CA THR A 39 -20.88 9.55 29.04
C THR A 39 -19.84 9.48 27.93
N ALA A 40 -20.26 9.07 26.73
CA ALA A 40 -19.40 8.95 25.57
C ALA A 40 -20.14 9.42 24.31
N TYR A 41 -19.38 9.79 23.28
CA TYR A 41 -19.91 10.11 21.96
C TYR A 41 -19.87 8.87 21.06
N GLY A 42 -20.96 8.62 20.35
CA GLY A 42 -21.11 7.53 19.39
C GLY A 42 -21.83 7.99 18.13
N LEU A 43 -21.81 7.14 17.11
CA LEU A 43 -22.52 7.34 15.85
C LEU A 43 -23.80 6.51 15.87
N VAL A 44 -24.94 7.11 15.55
CA VAL A 44 -26.18 6.34 15.32
C VAL A 44 -26.08 5.66 13.96
N VAL A 45 -26.18 4.34 13.95
CA VAL A 45 -26.07 3.53 12.72
C VAL A 45 -27.41 3.00 12.24
N ASP A 46 -28.40 2.91 13.12
CA ASP A 46 -29.75 2.48 12.79
C ASP A 46 -30.77 3.09 13.75
N VAL A 47 -32.01 3.25 13.28
CA VAL A 47 -33.14 3.83 14.03
C VAL A 47 -34.41 3.07 13.66
N TYR A 48 -35.22 2.70 14.66
CA TYR A 48 -36.40 1.86 14.44
C TYR A 48 -37.51 2.10 15.46
N GLY A 49 -38.75 1.76 15.06
CA GLY A 49 -39.98 2.02 15.82
C GLY A 49 -40.17 1.07 17.02
N GLU A 50 -39.92 -0.22 16.81
CA GLU A 50 -40.17 -1.29 17.78
C GLU A 50 -38.89 -1.81 18.43
N GLU A 51 -38.96 -2.28 19.67
CA GLU A 51 -37.78 -2.78 20.37
C GLU A 51 -37.27 -4.10 19.75
N LYS A 52 -36.08 -4.08 19.13
CA LYS A 52 -35.48 -5.25 18.47
C LYS A 52 -35.05 -6.38 19.41
N SER A 53 -35.03 -6.19 20.74
CA SER A 53 -34.42 -7.16 21.65
C SER A 53 -35.25 -7.48 22.90
N ALA A 54 -35.22 -8.76 23.29
CA ALA A 54 -35.66 -9.24 24.61
C ALA A 54 -34.63 -8.91 25.72
N PHE A 55 -34.15 -7.66 25.79
CA PHE A 55 -33.11 -7.27 26.76
C PHE A 55 -33.67 -7.26 28.18
N ARG A 56 -33.05 -8.01 29.10
CA ARG A 56 -33.49 -8.14 30.51
C ARG A 56 -33.10 -6.95 31.42
N ARG A 57 -32.63 -5.82 30.88
CA ARG A 57 -32.23 -4.62 31.66
C ARG A 57 -32.85 -3.37 31.07
N GLU A 58 -33.20 -2.39 31.90
CA GLU A 58 -33.70 -1.08 31.45
C GLU A 58 -32.72 -0.43 30.46
N LEU A 59 -33.24 -0.08 29.29
CA LEU A 59 -32.50 0.64 28.27
C LEU A 59 -32.26 2.08 28.71
N LYS A 60 -31.03 2.55 28.50
CA LYS A 60 -30.66 3.95 28.76
C LYS A 60 -31.13 4.84 27.62
N GLU A 61 -31.30 6.13 27.92
CA GLU A 61 -31.69 7.13 26.93
C GLU A 61 -30.50 7.85 26.31
N LEU A 62 -30.66 8.32 25.07
CA LEU A 62 -29.73 9.26 24.45
C LEU A 62 -29.78 10.62 25.16
N LEU A 63 -28.63 11.26 25.37
CA LEU A 63 -28.55 12.53 26.11
C LEU A 63 -28.65 13.74 25.17
N SER A 64 -28.00 13.67 24.01
CA SER A 64 -28.03 14.76 23.01
C SER A 64 -27.67 14.26 21.63
N ALA A 65 -28.22 14.89 20.59
CA ALA A 65 -27.79 14.73 19.20
C ALA A 65 -26.98 15.94 18.73
N HIS A 66 -25.98 15.68 17.90
CA HIS A 66 -25.08 16.66 17.32
C HIS A 66 -25.25 16.67 15.80
N ARG A 67 -24.21 17.10 15.07
CA ARG A 67 -24.22 17.20 13.60
C ARG A 67 -24.27 15.84 12.92
N MET A 68 -24.68 15.87 11.65
CA MET A 68 -24.47 14.78 10.72
C MET A 68 -22.97 14.53 10.54
N PHE A 69 -22.56 13.27 10.62
CA PHE A 69 -21.19 12.84 10.39
C PHE A 69 -21.08 11.90 9.20
N ALA A 70 -22.01 10.94 9.10
CA ALA A 70 -21.98 9.91 8.09
C ALA A 70 -23.31 9.86 7.33
N THR A 71 -23.23 9.81 6.00
CA THR A 71 -24.34 9.39 5.16
C THR A 71 -24.65 7.91 5.35
N GLU A 72 -25.76 7.44 4.80
CA GLU A 72 -26.10 6.01 4.81
C GLU A 72 -25.01 5.16 4.12
N GLN A 73 -24.46 5.65 3.00
CA GLN A 73 -23.35 5.00 2.31
C GLN A 73 -22.10 4.92 3.20
N ALA A 74 -21.80 5.97 3.96
CA ALA A 74 -20.68 5.97 4.90
C ALA A 74 -20.89 4.98 6.07
N ILE A 75 -22.13 4.82 6.57
CA ILE A 75 -22.45 3.80 7.58
C ILE A 75 -22.27 2.39 6.99
N LEU A 76 -22.78 2.15 5.78
CA LEU A 76 -22.60 0.88 5.06
C LEU A 76 -21.12 0.57 4.83
N PHE A 77 -20.33 1.58 4.49
CA PHE A 77 -18.88 1.46 4.33
C PHE A 77 -18.18 1.06 5.63
N VAL A 78 -18.49 1.70 6.77
CA VAL A 78 -17.93 1.32 8.07
C VAL A 78 -18.35 -0.09 8.49
N LYS A 79 -19.60 -0.48 8.22
CA LYS A 79 -20.10 -1.83 8.45
C LYS A 79 -19.35 -2.85 7.58
N TRP A 80 -19.18 -2.57 6.29
CA TRP A 80 -18.41 -3.41 5.38
C TRP A 80 -16.96 -3.55 5.85
N LEU A 81 -16.29 -2.46 6.24
CA LEU A 81 -14.93 -2.51 6.81
C LEU A 81 -14.86 -3.42 8.04
N SER A 82 -15.83 -3.33 8.94
CA SER A 82 -15.93 -4.15 10.14
C SER A 82 -16.03 -5.63 9.79
N THR A 83 -16.98 -6.00 8.94
CA THR A 83 -17.24 -7.38 8.53
C THR A 83 -16.10 -7.95 7.69
N TYR A 84 -15.58 -7.18 6.72
CA TYR A 84 -14.56 -7.64 5.78
C TYR A 84 -13.23 -7.92 6.49
N TYR A 85 -12.79 -7.02 7.36
CA TYR A 85 -11.49 -7.12 8.03
C TYR A 85 -11.59 -7.76 9.43
N ILE A 86 -12.74 -8.31 9.79
CA ILE A 86 -13.01 -8.96 11.09
C ILE A 86 -12.55 -8.05 12.25
N THR A 87 -12.96 -6.78 12.16
CA THR A 87 -12.62 -5.76 13.16
C THR A 87 -13.90 -5.23 13.81
N PRO A 88 -13.93 -4.97 15.12
CA PRO A 88 -15.07 -4.32 15.76
C PRO A 88 -15.46 -3.01 15.04
N MET A 89 -16.75 -2.80 14.82
CA MET A 89 -17.26 -1.63 14.07
C MET A 89 -16.82 -0.31 14.69
N GLY A 90 -16.70 -0.23 16.02
CA GLY A 90 -16.18 0.94 16.71
C GLY A 90 -14.72 1.27 16.38
N LEU A 91 -13.87 0.27 16.13
CA LEU A 91 -12.49 0.52 15.70
C LEU A 91 -12.42 0.95 14.23
N ALA A 92 -13.32 0.43 13.39
CA ALA A 92 -13.47 0.91 12.01
C ALA A 92 -13.96 2.37 11.98
N LEU A 93 -14.94 2.72 12.82
CA LEU A 93 -15.43 4.09 12.99
C LEU A 93 -14.32 5.02 13.47
N LYS A 94 -13.57 4.62 14.51
CA LYS A 94 -12.42 5.38 15.02
C LYS A 94 -11.39 5.67 13.93
N SER A 95 -11.16 4.71 13.03
CA SER A 95 -10.23 4.86 11.91
C SER A 95 -10.74 5.82 10.82
N SER A 96 -12.03 6.17 10.84
CA SER A 96 -12.69 7.08 9.90
C SER A 96 -12.71 8.54 10.39
N PHE A 97 -11.69 8.92 11.16
CA PHE A 97 -11.50 10.28 11.70
C PHE A 97 -12.63 10.81 12.60
N PHE A 98 -13.36 9.90 13.25
CA PHE A 98 -14.49 10.24 14.12
C PHE A 98 -14.05 11.11 15.32
N GLU A 99 -12.90 10.82 15.93
CA GLU A 99 -12.40 11.60 17.07
C GLU A 99 -11.97 13.01 16.65
N GLU A 100 -11.36 13.16 15.48
CA GLU A 100 -11.02 14.46 14.92
C GLU A 100 -12.27 15.29 14.58
N ALA A 101 -13.34 14.62 14.11
CA ALA A 101 -14.63 15.26 13.92
C ALA A 101 -15.24 15.76 15.24
N LEU A 102 -15.05 15.05 16.35
CA LEU A 102 -15.53 15.51 17.67
C LEU A 102 -14.72 16.72 18.19
N ALA A 103 -13.39 16.67 18.12
CA ALA A 103 -12.52 17.69 18.69
C ALA A 103 -12.67 19.07 18.04
N GLY A 104 -13.03 19.13 16.74
CA GLY A 104 -13.33 20.37 16.03
C GLY A 104 -14.60 21.08 16.54
N GLU A 105 -15.46 20.38 17.27
CA GLU A 105 -16.68 20.94 17.84
C GLU A 105 -16.41 21.65 19.18
N GLU A 106 -15.61 21.04 20.06
CA GLU A 106 -15.27 21.61 21.37
C GLU A 106 -14.50 22.93 21.25
N THR A 107 -13.64 23.03 20.22
CA THR A 107 -12.91 24.26 19.89
C THR A 107 -13.82 25.37 19.35
N ARG A 108 -14.82 25.05 18.50
CA ARG A 108 -15.82 26.03 18.02
C ARG A 108 -16.75 26.52 19.14
N LYS A 109 -17.15 25.65 20.08
CA LYS A 109 -17.97 26.03 21.24
C LYS A 109 -17.22 26.95 22.22
N ARG A 110 -15.93 26.71 22.46
CA ARG A 110 -15.07 27.61 23.26
C ARG A 110 -14.84 28.98 22.60
N GLY A 111 -14.73 29.04 21.27
CA GLY A 111 -14.63 30.31 20.54
C GLY A 111 -15.92 31.15 20.54
N ARG A 112 -17.10 30.51 20.55
CA ARG A 112 -18.40 31.21 20.66
C ARG A 112 -18.69 31.76 22.07
N GLY A 113 -18.10 31.18 23.12
CA GLY A 113 -18.25 31.66 24.50
C GLY A 113 -17.30 32.81 24.88
N LYS A 114 -16.44 33.26 23.95
CA LYS A 114 -15.45 34.33 24.16
C LYS A 114 -15.62 35.43 23.12
N LYS A 115 -16.86 35.92 22.95
CA LYS A 115 -17.14 37.22 22.32
C LYS A 115 -17.82 38.11 23.36
N ASN A 116 -17.00 38.70 24.22
CA ASN A 116 -17.22 39.97 24.92
C ASN A 116 -15.87 40.33 25.57
N GLY A 117 -15.22 41.37 25.04
CA GLY A 117 -13.91 41.83 25.47
C GLY A 117 -13.09 42.26 24.27
N GLY A 118 -13.12 43.56 23.97
CA GLY A 118 -12.36 44.18 22.90
C GLY A 118 -10.87 43.93 23.05
N GLY A 119 -10.26 43.53 21.94
CA GLY A 119 -8.82 43.51 21.72
C GLY A 119 -8.65 43.58 20.21
N GLU A 120 -8.02 44.66 19.75
CA GLU A 120 -7.82 45.00 18.35
C GLU A 120 -7.32 43.78 17.55
N GLU A 121 -8.10 43.39 16.54
CA GLU A 121 -7.61 42.54 15.46
C GLU A 121 -6.57 43.35 14.68
N ALA A 122 -5.31 42.89 14.72
CA ALA A 122 -4.28 43.41 13.83
C ALA A 122 -4.76 43.21 12.37
N PRO A 123 -4.67 44.24 11.50
CA PRO A 123 -5.15 44.12 10.14
C PRO A 123 -4.34 43.05 9.40
N LEU A 124 -5.02 42.03 8.88
CA LEU A 124 -4.48 41.22 7.80
C LEU A 124 -4.25 42.15 6.61
N PRO A 125 -3.13 42.03 5.87
CA PRO A 125 -2.91 42.88 4.71
C PRO A 125 -4.02 42.64 3.70
N GLU A 126 -4.77 43.71 3.40
CA GLU A 126 -5.66 43.79 2.25
C GLU A 126 -4.81 43.60 1.00
N ASN A 127 -4.88 42.41 0.42
CA ASN A 127 -4.40 42.20 -0.94
C ASN A 127 -5.52 42.66 -1.87
N THR A 128 -5.67 43.97 -2.01
CA THR A 128 -6.40 44.62 -3.12
C THR A 128 -5.54 44.55 -4.38
N GLY A 129 -5.25 43.31 -4.79
CA GLY A 129 -4.82 42.99 -6.14
C GLY A 129 -6.02 42.38 -6.84
N GLU A 130 -6.60 43.14 -7.77
CA GLU A 130 -7.55 42.65 -8.76
C GLU A 130 -7.15 41.25 -9.21
N ASN A 131 -8.06 40.29 -9.06
CA ASN A 131 -7.88 38.90 -9.45
C ASN A 131 -7.71 38.87 -10.98
N PRO A 132 -6.50 38.77 -11.54
CA PRO A 132 -6.36 38.57 -12.97
C PRO A 132 -6.85 37.14 -13.19
N GLY A 133 -7.87 36.99 -14.02
CA GLY A 133 -8.61 35.75 -14.20
C GLY A 133 -7.70 34.53 -14.18
N VAL A 134 -8.16 33.48 -13.48
CA VAL A 134 -7.58 32.13 -13.45
C VAL A 134 -6.77 31.92 -14.73
N LEU A 135 -5.45 32.12 -14.64
CA LEU A 135 -4.56 31.85 -15.75
C LEU A 135 -4.51 30.33 -15.81
N ALA A 136 -5.53 29.78 -16.47
CA ALA A 136 -5.42 28.49 -17.11
C ALA A 136 -4.10 28.55 -17.88
N PRO A 137 -3.19 27.56 -17.72
CA PRO A 137 -2.13 27.44 -18.70
C PRO A 137 -2.81 27.44 -20.07
N PRO A 138 -2.32 28.24 -21.03
CA PRO A 138 -2.97 28.35 -22.33
C PRO A 138 -3.25 26.95 -22.85
N ALA A 139 -4.44 26.71 -23.42
CA ALA A 139 -4.83 25.41 -23.96
C ALA A 139 -3.78 24.78 -24.91
N ALA A 140 -2.89 25.62 -25.46
CA ALA A 140 -1.70 25.25 -26.22
C ALA A 140 -0.67 24.38 -25.45
N ASP A 141 -0.52 24.54 -24.13
CA ASP A 141 0.40 23.71 -23.33
C ASP A 141 -0.21 22.34 -22.98
N LEU A 142 -1.53 22.27 -22.77
CA LEU A 142 -2.24 21.00 -22.53
C LEU A 142 -2.30 20.09 -23.76
N HIS A 143 -2.41 20.66 -24.96
CA HIS A 143 -2.24 19.91 -26.22
C HIS A 143 -0.81 19.37 -26.40
N ARG A 144 0.19 19.98 -25.74
CA ARG A 144 1.60 19.55 -25.72
C ARG A 144 1.86 18.42 -24.72
N PHE A 145 0.99 18.22 -23.73
CA PHE A 145 1.08 17.17 -22.69
C PHE A 145 0.48 15.81 -23.09
N GLY A 146 0.18 15.62 -24.38
CA GLY A 146 0.30 14.34 -25.07
C GLY A 146 -0.25 13.11 -24.35
N LEU A 147 -1.55 12.86 -24.51
CA LEU A 147 -2.14 11.53 -24.39
C LEU A 147 -2.47 10.97 -25.79
N PRO A 148 -1.55 10.94 -26.79
CA PRO A 148 -1.89 10.40 -28.10
C PRO A 148 -2.41 8.98 -27.93
N GLY A 149 -3.62 8.72 -28.42
CA GLY A 149 -4.27 7.41 -28.34
C GLY A 149 -5.04 7.12 -27.05
N PHE A 150 -5.07 7.98 -26.02
CA PHE A 150 -5.86 7.74 -24.80
C PHE A 150 -7.09 8.64 -24.64
N ASP A 151 -7.43 9.46 -25.64
CA ASP A 151 -8.62 10.31 -25.61
C ASP A 151 -9.93 9.52 -25.39
N GLY A 152 -10.11 8.40 -26.11
CA GLY A 152 -11.28 7.55 -25.89
C GLY A 152 -11.30 6.89 -24.52
N ALA A 153 -10.14 6.55 -23.95
CA ALA A 153 -10.05 6.05 -22.58
C ALA A 153 -10.45 7.14 -21.55
N ALA A 154 -10.02 8.38 -21.77
CA ALA A 154 -10.43 9.51 -20.94
C ALA A 154 -11.94 9.78 -21.07
N ALA A 155 -12.49 9.74 -22.30
CA ALA A 155 -13.92 9.89 -22.57
C ALA A 155 -14.75 8.82 -21.84
N MET A 156 -14.36 7.54 -21.90
CA MET A 156 -15.05 6.47 -21.16
C MET A 156 -15.09 6.71 -19.65
N VAL A 157 -14.03 7.28 -19.08
CA VAL A 157 -14.00 7.66 -17.66
C VAL A 157 -14.93 8.84 -17.41
N GLN A 158 -14.96 9.84 -18.30
CA GLN A 158 -15.89 10.97 -18.22
C GLN A 158 -17.35 10.53 -18.31
N ASP A 159 -17.69 9.60 -19.20
CA ASP A 159 -19.05 9.07 -19.32
C ASP A 159 -19.49 8.38 -18.02
N ALA A 160 -18.59 7.63 -17.38
CA ALA A 160 -18.88 7.02 -16.08
C ALA A 160 -19.06 8.06 -14.97
N LEU A 161 -18.27 9.14 -14.99
CA LEU A 161 -18.39 10.25 -14.06
C LEU A 161 -19.72 11.00 -14.23
N ASN A 162 -20.11 11.28 -15.48
CA ASN A 162 -21.36 11.97 -15.82
C ASN A 162 -22.59 11.11 -15.56
N GLY A 163 -22.51 9.80 -15.83
CA GLY A 163 -23.60 8.85 -15.62
C GLY A 163 -23.90 8.57 -14.15
N GLY A 164 -23.04 9.02 -13.21
CA GLY A 164 -23.27 8.85 -11.77
C GLY A 164 -23.45 7.39 -11.34
N SER A 165 -22.74 6.47 -11.99
CA SER A 165 -22.84 5.03 -11.74
C SER A 165 -21.47 4.43 -11.43
N TYR A 166 -21.47 3.37 -10.61
CA TYR A 166 -20.25 2.66 -10.29
C TYR A 166 -19.65 2.02 -11.54
N ARG A 167 -18.43 2.46 -11.88
CA ARG A 167 -17.57 1.80 -12.84
C ARG A 167 -16.13 1.83 -12.36
N SER A 168 -15.46 0.69 -12.45
CA SER A 168 -14.04 0.57 -12.09
C SER A 168 -13.19 0.41 -13.34
N PHE A 169 -12.16 1.24 -13.44
CA PHE A 169 -11.20 1.25 -14.53
C PHE A 169 -9.82 0.85 -14.01
N LEU A 170 -9.09 0.11 -14.83
CA LEU A 170 -7.67 -0.15 -14.64
C LEU A 170 -6.90 0.50 -15.79
N LEU A 171 -6.01 1.42 -15.47
CA LEU A 171 -5.12 2.10 -16.39
C LEU A 171 -3.69 1.58 -16.21
N PRO A 172 -3.19 0.68 -17.08
CA PRO A 172 -1.78 0.37 -17.17
C PRO A 172 -1.06 1.62 -17.70
N SER A 173 -0.46 2.40 -16.80
CA SER A 173 0.21 3.64 -17.17
C SER A 173 1.58 3.34 -17.78
N PRO A 174 2.06 4.13 -18.75
CA PRO A 174 3.45 4.09 -19.19
C PRO A 174 4.43 4.47 -18.07
N SER A 175 4.08 5.49 -17.27
CA SER A 175 4.92 6.05 -16.23
C SER A 175 4.13 6.76 -15.13
N VAL A 176 4.82 7.20 -14.07
CA VAL A 176 4.22 8.00 -12.99
C VAL A 176 3.83 9.39 -13.47
N LEU A 177 4.62 10.02 -14.34
CA LEU A 177 4.26 11.29 -14.97
C LEU A 177 2.94 11.17 -15.74
N PHE A 178 2.77 10.10 -16.53
CA PHE A 178 1.54 9.85 -17.26
C PHE A 178 0.32 9.76 -16.34
N GLU A 179 0.41 9.08 -15.19
CA GLU A 179 -0.70 9.01 -14.23
C GLU A 179 -1.14 10.40 -13.76
N ARG A 180 -0.20 11.33 -13.57
CA ARG A 180 -0.47 12.72 -13.15
C ARG A 180 -1.15 13.50 -14.27
N LEU A 181 -0.65 13.36 -15.50
CA LEU A 181 -1.23 14.04 -16.68
C LEU A 181 -2.64 13.53 -16.97
N PHE A 182 -2.86 12.21 -16.87
CA PHE A 182 -4.18 11.61 -17.03
C PHE A 182 -5.15 12.11 -15.95
N LEU A 183 -4.72 12.19 -14.68
CA LEU A 183 -5.54 12.79 -13.61
C LEU A 183 -5.94 14.23 -13.94
N LEU A 184 -4.99 15.06 -14.38
CA LEU A 184 -5.28 16.45 -14.76
C LEU A 184 -6.29 16.54 -15.91
N ASP A 185 -6.16 15.70 -16.94
CA ASP A 185 -7.12 15.69 -18.03
C ASP A 185 -8.52 15.28 -17.55
N ILE A 186 -8.62 14.28 -16.67
CA ILE A 186 -9.90 13.88 -16.07
C ILE A 186 -10.53 15.01 -15.25
N LEU A 187 -9.73 15.70 -14.41
CA LEU A 187 -10.21 16.82 -13.61
C LEU A 187 -10.63 18.01 -14.49
N ARG A 188 -9.87 18.30 -15.54
CA ARG A 188 -10.17 19.37 -16.50
C ARG A 188 -11.47 19.11 -17.26
N ARG A 189 -11.68 17.90 -17.77
CA ARG A 189 -12.89 17.53 -18.52
C ARG A 189 -14.13 17.53 -17.64
N GLY A 190 -14.04 17.10 -16.38
CA GLY A 190 -15.18 17.09 -15.47
C GLY A 190 -15.48 18.44 -14.81
N GLY A 191 -14.53 19.36 -14.78
CA GLY A 191 -14.72 20.75 -14.35
C GLY A 191 -15.34 20.89 -12.95
N ASP A 192 -16.18 21.92 -12.77
CA ASP A 192 -16.87 22.19 -11.51
C ASP A 192 -17.96 21.17 -11.16
N GLY A 193 -18.37 20.33 -12.11
CA GLY A 193 -19.33 19.24 -11.91
C GLY A 193 -18.78 18.09 -11.06
N LEU A 194 -17.46 17.91 -11.01
CA LEU A 194 -16.81 16.89 -10.19
C LEU A 194 -16.86 17.26 -8.71
N ARG A 195 -17.77 16.63 -7.97
CA ARG A 195 -17.91 16.78 -6.51
C ARG A 195 -17.34 15.58 -5.78
N GLY A 196 -16.56 15.79 -4.72
CA GLY A 196 -16.05 14.67 -3.92
C GLY A 196 -15.04 13.81 -4.67
N VAL A 197 -13.79 14.28 -4.76
CA VAL A 197 -12.70 13.56 -5.43
C VAL A 197 -11.72 13.06 -4.38
N LEU A 198 -11.42 11.76 -4.42
CA LEU A 198 -10.44 11.13 -3.54
C LEU A 198 -9.26 10.63 -4.36
N ILE A 199 -8.07 11.19 -4.13
CA ILE A 199 -6.82 10.82 -4.81
C ILE A 199 -5.88 10.19 -3.79
N LEU A 200 -5.60 8.91 -3.99
CA LEU A 200 -4.68 8.15 -3.17
C LEU A 200 -3.33 7.99 -3.86
N VAL A 201 -2.26 8.32 -3.14
CA VAL A 201 -0.87 8.05 -3.54
C VAL A 201 -0.20 7.05 -2.58
N PRO A 202 0.77 6.23 -3.04
CA PRO A 202 1.38 5.21 -2.21
C PRO A 202 2.16 5.77 -1.01
N GLU A 203 2.84 6.89 -1.20
CA GLU A 203 3.75 7.46 -0.19
C GLU A 203 3.58 8.96 0.00
N ILE A 204 3.86 9.42 1.23
CA ILE A 204 3.77 10.84 1.63
C ILE A 204 4.69 11.73 0.77
N GLY A 205 5.83 11.21 0.32
CA GLY A 205 6.79 11.98 -0.49
C GLY A 205 6.25 12.47 -1.83
N GLN A 206 5.18 11.85 -2.35
CA GLN A 206 4.57 12.24 -3.63
C GLN A 206 3.61 13.42 -3.47
N ILE A 207 3.08 13.62 -2.26
CA ILE A 207 2.02 14.59 -1.98
C ILE A 207 2.43 16.02 -2.34
N PRO A 208 3.59 16.56 -1.92
CA PRO A 208 3.93 17.96 -2.20
C PRO A 208 3.93 18.27 -3.70
N SER A 209 4.54 17.41 -4.52
CA SER A 209 4.60 17.60 -5.97
C SER A 209 3.23 17.56 -6.64
N LEU A 210 2.33 16.70 -6.15
CA LEU A 210 0.98 16.56 -6.70
C LEU A 210 0.05 17.66 -6.17
N GLU A 211 0.23 18.09 -4.92
CA GLU A 211 -0.49 19.23 -4.33
C GLU A 211 -0.19 20.51 -5.11
N SER A 212 1.09 20.80 -5.39
CA SER A 212 1.49 21.95 -6.22
C SER A 212 0.88 21.91 -7.62
N LEU A 213 0.70 20.71 -8.19
CA LEU A 213 0.09 20.52 -9.50
C LEU A 213 -1.43 20.71 -9.47
N LEU A 214 -2.10 20.26 -8.41
CA LEU A 214 -3.56 20.28 -8.29
C LEU A 214 -4.11 21.62 -7.78
N LYS A 215 -3.38 22.30 -6.88
CA LYS A 215 -3.84 23.52 -6.21
C LYS A 215 -4.29 24.62 -7.19
N PRO A 216 -3.61 24.87 -8.34
CA PRO A 216 -4.10 25.81 -9.34
C PRO A 216 -5.45 25.44 -9.97
N PHE A 217 -5.80 24.15 -10.05
CA PHE A 217 -7.04 23.67 -10.66
C PHE A 217 -8.22 23.63 -9.69
N VAL A 218 -7.99 23.24 -8.44
CA VAL A 218 -9.06 22.99 -7.46
C VAL A 218 -9.08 23.98 -6.29
N GLY A 219 -8.07 24.85 -6.18
CA GLY A 219 -8.01 25.92 -5.18
C GLY A 219 -8.21 25.43 -3.74
N GLU A 220 -9.08 26.12 -2.99
CA GLU A 220 -9.40 25.83 -1.59
C GLU A 220 -10.22 24.53 -1.38
N ARG A 221 -10.67 23.88 -2.46
CA ARG A 221 -11.35 22.59 -2.37
C ARG A 221 -10.39 21.45 -2.04
N LEU A 222 -9.10 21.64 -2.30
CA LEU A 222 -8.04 20.67 -2.01
C LEU A 222 -7.71 20.61 -0.53
N CYS A 223 -7.59 19.39 -0.01
CA CYS A 223 -7.01 19.15 1.30
C CYS A 223 -6.12 17.90 1.29
N VAL A 224 -5.15 17.88 2.21
CA VAL A 224 -4.17 16.81 2.32
C VAL A 224 -4.41 15.97 3.57
N LEU A 225 -4.47 14.64 3.40
CA LEU A 225 -4.61 13.68 4.51
C LEU A 225 -3.53 12.59 4.48
N HIS A 226 -2.68 12.58 5.51
CA HIS A 226 -1.68 11.52 5.70
C HIS A 226 -1.35 11.28 7.18
N SER A 227 -0.72 10.15 7.47
CA SER A 227 -0.42 9.71 8.85
C SER A 227 0.48 10.68 9.63
N LYS A 228 1.41 11.37 8.95
CA LYS A 228 2.30 12.39 9.56
C LYS A 228 1.64 13.74 9.86
N LEU A 229 0.35 13.93 9.54
CA LEU A 229 -0.33 15.21 9.78
C LEU A 229 -0.56 15.38 11.28
N GLY A 230 -0.14 16.54 11.82
CA GLY A 230 -0.34 16.88 13.23
C GLY A 230 -1.81 16.91 13.62
N LYS A 231 -2.11 16.60 14.88
CA LYS A 231 -3.51 16.47 15.38
C LYS A 231 -4.36 17.71 15.09
N GLY A 232 -3.84 18.91 15.33
CA GLY A 232 -4.56 20.18 15.07
C GLY A 232 -4.94 20.36 13.60
N LYS A 233 -3.97 20.23 12.68
CA LYS A 233 -4.22 20.32 11.23
C LYS A 233 -5.20 19.25 10.74
N ARG A 234 -5.14 18.05 11.32
CA ARG A 234 -6.08 16.98 10.99
C ARG A 234 -7.50 17.32 11.42
N VAL A 235 -7.70 17.84 12.64
CA VAL A 235 -9.00 18.30 13.13
C VAL A 235 -9.57 19.40 12.21
N GLU A 236 -8.74 20.37 11.83
CA GLU A 236 -9.13 21.43 10.89
C GLU A 236 -9.55 20.87 9.53
N THR A 237 -8.73 19.97 8.96
CA THR A 237 -8.97 19.35 7.65
C THR A 237 -10.28 18.55 7.64
N ILE A 238 -10.51 17.73 8.67
CA ILE A 238 -11.76 16.97 8.81
C ILE A 238 -12.95 17.91 9.00
N GLY A 239 -12.77 19.04 9.70
CA GLY A 239 -13.76 20.10 9.79
C GLY A 239 -14.12 20.71 8.43
N ARG A 240 -13.15 20.96 7.55
CA ARG A 240 -13.37 21.44 6.17
C ARG A 240 -14.14 20.43 5.33
N ILE A 241 -13.77 19.15 5.42
CA ILE A 241 -14.45 18.05 4.71
C ILE A 241 -15.92 17.95 5.13
N LEU A 242 -16.19 17.91 6.45
CA LEU A 242 -17.55 17.80 6.98
C LEU A 242 -18.41 19.04 6.72
N SER A 243 -17.79 20.20 6.48
CA SER A 243 -18.50 21.43 6.08
C SER A 243 -18.57 21.63 4.57
N SER A 244 -18.15 20.63 3.78
CA SER A 244 -18.07 20.67 2.31
C SER A 244 -17.25 21.85 1.75
N LYS A 245 -16.38 22.45 2.57
CA LYS A 245 -15.41 23.47 2.12
C LYS A 245 -14.25 22.86 1.35
N ALA A 246 -13.93 21.60 1.65
CA ALA A 246 -12.96 20.81 0.92
C ALA A 246 -13.59 19.47 0.53
N ASP A 247 -13.68 19.22 -0.76
CA ASP A 247 -14.23 17.99 -1.33
C ASP A 247 -13.23 17.26 -2.24
N VAL A 248 -12.03 17.81 -2.43
CA VAL A 248 -10.90 17.13 -3.11
C VAL A 248 -9.89 16.72 -2.04
N VAL A 249 -9.75 15.42 -1.82
CA VAL A 249 -8.88 14.85 -0.79
C VAL A 249 -7.70 14.16 -1.46
N LEU A 250 -6.51 14.74 -1.32
CA LEU A 250 -5.25 14.10 -1.69
C LEU A 250 -4.63 13.44 -0.46
N GLY A 251 -4.19 12.19 -0.57
CA GLY A 251 -3.53 11.58 0.57
C GLY A 251 -2.94 10.21 0.34
N THR A 252 -2.43 9.63 1.42
CA THR A 252 -1.95 8.23 1.43
C THR A 252 -3.08 7.28 1.77
N ARG A 253 -2.76 6.01 2.04
CA ARG A 253 -3.71 4.95 2.44
C ARG A 253 -4.85 5.42 3.35
N SER A 254 -4.57 6.18 4.41
CA SER A 254 -5.61 6.60 5.39
C SER A 254 -6.65 7.57 4.85
N ALA A 255 -6.34 8.30 3.77
CA ALA A 255 -7.28 9.24 3.17
C ALA A 255 -8.53 8.52 2.62
N VAL A 256 -8.43 7.23 2.30
CA VAL A 256 -9.58 6.40 1.89
C VAL A 256 -10.65 6.25 2.97
N LEU A 257 -10.35 6.63 4.22
CA LEU A 257 -11.29 6.63 5.34
C LEU A 257 -11.83 8.02 5.68
N SER A 258 -11.53 9.05 4.86
CA SER A 258 -12.02 10.42 5.06
C SER A 258 -13.55 10.47 5.09
N PRO A 259 -14.20 11.34 5.88
CA PRO A 259 -15.66 11.41 5.96
C PRO A 259 -16.28 12.29 4.85
N LEU A 260 -15.86 12.09 3.59
CA LEU A 260 -16.51 12.70 2.42
C LEU A 260 -17.98 12.24 2.34
N GLN A 261 -18.89 13.21 2.20
CA GLN A 261 -20.33 12.96 2.19
C GLN A 261 -20.81 12.37 0.86
N SER A 262 -20.21 12.80 -0.25
CA SER A 262 -20.43 12.30 -1.60
C SER A 262 -19.09 12.15 -2.31
N ILE A 263 -19.02 11.20 -3.25
CA ILE A 263 -17.80 10.91 -4.00
C ILE A 263 -18.21 10.63 -5.44
N SER A 264 -17.61 11.35 -6.38
CA SER A 264 -17.75 11.08 -7.83
C SER A 264 -16.58 10.25 -8.35
N LEU A 265 -15.37 10.51 -7.84
CA LEU A 265 -14.14 9.87 -8.30
C LEU A 265 -13.29 9.39 -7.13
N VAL A 266 -12.86 8.12 -7.20
CA VAL A 266 -11.77 7.58 -6.39
C VAL A 266 -10.62 7.17 -7.31
N MET A 267 -9.51 7.90 -7.27
CA MET A 267 -8.30 7.55 -8.01
C MET A 267 -7.24 6.94 -7.09
N VAL A 268 -6.67 5.81 -7.50
CA VAL A 268 -5.59 5.13 -6.78
C VAL A 268 -4.38 5.04 -7.69
N MET A 269 -3.38 5.89 -7.44
CA MET A 269 -2.13 5.93 -8.20
C MET A 269 -1.17 4.85 -7.71
N GLY A 270 -0.39 4.25 -8.61
CA GLY A 270 0.52 3.16 -8.25
C GLY A 270 -0.16 2.04 -7.45
N GLU A 271 -1.33 1.58 -7.89
CA GLU A 271 -2.21 0.66 -7.14
C GLU A 271 -1.55 -0.65 -6.67
N HIS A 272 -0.51 -1.09 -7.39
CA HIS A 272 0.29 -2.26 -7.05
C HIS A 272 1.10 -2.11 -5.74
N SER A 273 1.27 -0.88 -5.24
CA SER A 273 2.19 -0.61 -4.15
C SER A 273 1.78 -1.30 -2.84
N PRO A 274 2.69 -2.03 -2.17
CA PRO A 274 2.41 -2.65 -0.89
C PRO A 274 2.13 -1.62 0.24
N SER A 275 2.48 -0.35 0.04
CA SER A 275 2.22 0.73 1.01
C SER A 275 0.73 0.95 1.29
N TYR A 276 -0.14 0.51 0.38
CA TYR A 276 -1.58 0.50 0.60
C TYR A 276 -2.05 -0.54 1.63
N LYS A 277 -1.23 -1.52 2.01
CA LYS A 277 -1.56 -2.46 3.08
C LYS A 277 -1.15 -1.93 4.45
N GLY A 278 -2.09 -1.93 5.40
CA GLY A 278 -1.88 -1.61 6.80
C GLY A 278 -1.05 -2.64 7.56
N GLU A 279 0.00 -2.20 8.26
CA GLU A 279 0.75 -3.03 9.22
C GLU A 279 0.31 -2.81 10.69
N GLU A 280 -0.46 -1.74 10.96
CA GLU A 280 -0.93 -1.39 12.31
C GLU A 280 -2.13 -2.25 12.76
N ARG A 281 -2.81 -1.88 13.86
CA ARG A 281 -3.93 -2.67 14.43
C ARG A 281 -5.09 -2.91 13.45
N PHE A 282 -5.32 -2.01 12.49
CA PHE A 282 -6.34 -2.17 11.46
C PHE A 282 -5.68 -2.37 10.09
N LYS A 283 -5.50 -3.64 9.71
CA LYS A 283 -4.71 -4.07 8.55
C LYS A 283 -5.51 -4.12 7.24
N TYR A 284 -6.12 -3.00 6.86
CA TYR A 284 -6.84 -2.90 5.59
C TYR A 284 -5.91 -2.62 4.40
N ASN A 285 -6.37 -2.97 3.19
CA ASN A 285 -5.74 -2.58 1.94
C ASN A 285 -6.45 -1.36 1.34
N GLY A 286 -5.77 -0.21 1.25
CA GLY A 286 -6.30 1.04 0.73
C GLY A 286 -6.83 0.93 -0.70
N ARG A 287 -6.22 0.11 -1.56
CA ARG A 287 -6.69 -0.15 -2.93
C ARG A 287 -8.07 -0.83 -2.91
N ASP A 288 -8.19 -1.93 -2.18
CA ASP A 288 -9.44 -2.71 -2.14
C ASP A 288 -10.55 -1.93 -1.44
N VAL A 289 -10.19 -1.18 -0.40
CA VAL A 289 -11.10 -0.25 0.28
C VAL A 289 -11.56 0.88 -0.66
N ALA A 290 -10.69 1.40 -1.52
CA ALA A 290 -11.05 2.43 -2.50
C ALA A 290 -12.06 1.91 -3.52
N VAL A 291 -11.86 0.71 -4.06
CA VAL A 291 -12.80 0.06 -4.99
C VAL A 291 -14.17 -0.14 -4.32
N MET A 292 -14.18 -0.68 -3.09
CA MET A 292 -15.42 -0.90 -2.36
C MET A 292 -16.10 0.39 -1.92
N ARG A 293 -15.32 1.43 -1.65
CA ARG A 293 -15.85 2.76 -1.37
C ARG A 293 -16.55 3.35 -2.59
N GLY A 294 -15.98 3.19 -3.79
CA GLY A 294 -16.65 3.57 -5.03
C GLY A 294 -17.89 2.73 -5.30
N TYR A 295 -17.85 1.42 -5.07
CA TYR A 295 -19.00 0.54 -5.24
C TYR A 295 -20.18 0.94 -4.33
N LEU A 296 -19.92 1.14 -3.03
CA LEU A 296 -20.95 1.55 -2.07
C LEU A 296 -21.40 3.00 -2.26
N GLY A 297 -20.55 3.85 -2.80
CA GLY A 297 -20.84 5.25 -3.12
C GLY A 297 -21.44 5.48 -4.51
N ASN A 298 -21.61 4.42 -5.31
CA ASN A 298 -21.99 4.49 -6.73
C ASN A 298 -21.11 5.44 -7.56
N SER A 299 -19.80 5.40 -7.31
CA SER A 299 -18.80 6.34 -7.85
C SER A 299 -17.88 5.68 -8.88
N CYS A 300 -17.27 6.49 -9.75
CA CYS A 300 -16.20 6.04 -10.62
C CYS A 300 -14.92 5.74 -9.82
N VAL A 301 -14.26 4.63 -10.13
CA VAL A 301 -12.96 4.24 -9.55
C VAL A 301 -11.94 4.11 -10.66
N LEU A 302 -10.81 4.80 -10.54
CA LEU A 302 -9.70 4.73 -11.47
C LEU A 302 -8.46 4.21 -10.75
N LEU A 303 -8.07 2.97 -11.05
CA LEU A 303 -6.83 2.37 -10.58
C LEU A 303 -5.77 2.60 -11.64
N SER A 304 -4.64 3.22 -11.31
CA SER A 304 -3.54 3.43 -12.26
C SER A 304 -2.24 2.83 -11.73
N SER A 305 -1.45 2.25 -12.64
CA SER A 305 -0.12 1.75 -12.30
C SER A 305 0.74 1.42 -13.53
N PRO A 306 2.08 1.59 -13.43
CA PRO A 306 2.99 1.19 -14.51
C PRO A 306 3.21 -0.32 -14.61
N CYS A 307 2.91 -1.04 -13.53
CA CYS A 307 2.93 -2.48 -13.45
C CYS A 307 1.81 -2.94 -12.52
N PRO A 308 0.55 -3.01 -13.02
CA PRO A 308 -0.60 -3.38 -12.22
C PRO A 308 -0.40 -4.69 -11.44
N SER A 309 -1.04 -4.78 -10.28
CA SER A 309 -1.05 -5.97 -9.43
C SER A 309 -1.75 -7.15 -10.12
N ILE A 310 -1.38 -8.36 -9.72
CA ILE A 310 -2.01 -9.59 -10.25
C ILE A 310 -3.53 -9.57 -10.00
N GLU A 311 -3.98 -9.07 -8.85
CA GLU A 311 -5.42 -9.00 -8.55
C GLU A 311 -6.16 -8.04 -9.47
N SER A 312 -5.60 -6.86 -9.74
CA SER A 312 -6.23 -5.87 -10.61
C SER A 312 -6.32 -6.35 -12.05
N VAL A 313 -5.25 -6.97 -12.57
CA VAL A 313 -5.27 -7.58 -13.91
C VAL A 313 -6.24 -8.75 -13.98
N TYR A 314 -6.30 -9.60 -12.96
CA TYR A 314 -7.27 -10.68 -12.90
C TYR A 314 -8.71 -10.15 -12.92
N ASN A 315 -9.01 -9.14 -12.10
CA ASN A 315 -10.34 -8.50 -12.06
C ASN A 315 -10.71 -7.88 -13.42
N ALA A 316 -9.75 -7.29 -14.13
CA ALA A 316 -9.96 -6.81 -15.49
C ALA A 316 -10.25 -7.95 -16.48
N ARG A 317 -9.49 -9.06 -16.40
CA ARG A 317 -9.67 -10.24 -17.27
C ARG A 317 -11.03 -10.92 -17.10
N ILE A 318 -11.59 -10.92 -15.88
CA ILE A 318 -12.93 -11.46 -15.61
C ILE A 318 -14.06 -10.43 -15.78
N GLY A 319 -13.74 -9.22 -16.28
CA GLY A 319 -14.72 -8.18 -16.57
C GLY A 319 -15.23 -7.38 -15.38
N LYS A 320 -14.64 -7.53 -14.19
CA LYS A 320 -14.98 -6.67 -13.03
C LYS A 320 -14.45 -5.25 -13.20
N TYR A 321 -13.27 -5.11 -13.79
CA TYR A 321 -12.68 -3.81 -14.13
C TYR A 321 -12.67 -3.64 -15.66
N THR A 322 -12.91 -2.42 -16.12
CA THR A 322 -12.68 -2.04 -17.52
C THR A 322 -11.21 -1.69 -17.69
N LEU A 323 -10.48 -2.46 -18.50
CA LEU A 323 -9.08 -2.19 -18.79
C LEU A 323 -8.97 -1.07 -19.83
N LEU A 324 -8.35 0.05 -19.48
CA LEU A 324 -8.10 1.17 -20.39
C LEU A 324 -6.82 0.91 -21.20
N ARG A 325 -6.85 1.22 -22.50
CA ARG A 325 -5.72 1.03 -23.41
C ARG A 325 -5.63 2.15 -24.43
N GLU A 326 -4.45 2.30 -24.99
CA GLU A 326 -4.18 3.13 -26.17
C GLU A 326 -5.01 2.65 -27.37
N GLY A 327 -5.56 3.58 -28.15
CA GLY A 327 -6.35 3.32 -29.35
C GLY A 327 -7.81 2.93 -29.12
N MET A 328 -8.33 3.04 -27.88
CA MET A 328 -9.76 2.85 -27.62
C MET A 328 -10.60 3.95 -28.29
N GLN A 329 -11.59 3.57 -29.09
CA GLN A 329 -12.59 4.48 -29.68
C GLN A 329 -13.87 4.51 -28.82
N GLU A 330 -14.60 5.64 -28.90
CA GLU A 330 -15.78 5.96 -28.08
C GLU A 330 -17.00 5.06 -28.35
N GLU A 331 -17.11 4.40 -29.50
CA GLU A 331 -18.33 3.71 -29.91
C GLU A 331 -18.22 2.17 -30.00
N GLY A 332 -19.18 1.48 -29.37
CA GLY A 332 -19.78 0.25 -29.92
C GLY A 332 -19.22 -1.11 -29.47
N GLY A 333 -18.22 -1.16 -28.60
CA GLY A 333 -17.68 -2.44 -28.11
C GLY A 333 -18.15 -2.79 -26.70
N THR A 334 -19.07 -3.75 -26.56
CA THR A 334 -19.10 -4.64 -25.37
C THR A 334 -17.86 -5.55 -25.38
N GLY A 335 -16.69 -4.94 -25.54
CA GLY A 335 -15.41 -5.57 -25.80
C GLY A 335 -14.97 -6.38 -24.60
N LYS A 336 -15.57 -7.56 -24.43
CA LYS A 336 -15.04 -8.74 -23.76
C LYS A 336 -13.79 -9.26 -24.50
N GLY A 337 -12.96 -8.36 -25.03
CA GLY A 337 -11.64 -8.68 -25.54
C GLY A 337 -10.80 -9.05 -24.32
N GLN A 338 -10.35 -10.30 -24.27
CA GLN A 338 -9.56 -10.83 -23.15
C GLN A 338 -8.49 -9.81 -22.75
N GLY A 339 -8.61 -9.29 -21.52
CA GLY A 339 -7.85 -8.16 -20.97
C GLY A 339 -6.34 -8.42 -20.85
N ARG A 340 -5.61 -8.34 -21.97
CA ARG A 340 -4.16 -8.20 -22.06
C ARG A 340 -3.67 -6.79 -21.73
N VAL A 341 -2.61 -6.65 -20.95
CA VAL A 341 -2.02 -5.33 -20.65
C VAL A 341 -1.33 -4.76 -21.90
N GLY A 342 -0.87 -5.62 -22.80
CA GLY A 342 -0.25 -5.21 -24.06
C GLY A 342 1.13 -4.59 -23.87
N LYS A 343 1.75 -4.18 -24.99
CA LYS A 343 2.94 -3.33 -25.00
C LYS A 343 2.50 -1.89 -25.14
N VAL A 344 2.88 -1.01 -24.22
CA VAL A 344 2.73 0.44 -24.41
C VAL A 344 3.62 0.84 -25.59
N HIS A 345 3.03 1.42 -26.63
CA HIS A 345 3.77 1.93 -27.79
C HIS A 345 4.13 3.41 -27.54
N GLY A 346 5.24 3.90 -28.13
CA GLY A 346 5.56 5.34 -28.14
C GLY A 346 6.88 5.77 -27.48
N GLU A 347 7.33 5.12 -26.39
CA GLU A 347 8.58 5.53 -25.71
C GLU A 347 9.70 4.49 -25.86
N LYS A 348 10.92 4.96 -26.19
CA LYS A 348 12.13 4.12 -26.19
C LYS A 348 12.49 3.72 -24.76
N ARG A 349 11.97 2.58 -24.28
CA ARG A 349 12.28 2.07 -22.93
C ARG A 349 13.79 1.77 -22.75
N PRO A 350 14.29 1.80 -21.50
CA PRO A 350 15.65 1.34 -21.20
C PRO A 350 15.86 -0.12 -21.61
N VAL A 351 17.09 -0.45 -22.01
CA VAL A 351 17.46 -1.84 -22.33
C VAL A 351 17.74 -2.59 -21.03
N ILE A 352 16.98 -3.64 -20.75
CA ILE A 352 17.25 -4.54 -19.62
C ILE A 352 18.27 -5.60 -20.07
N SER A 353 19.37 -5.72 -19.33
CA SER A 353 20.43 -6.71 -19.53
C SER A 353 20.59 -7.57 -18.27
N ILE A 354 20.74 -8.87 -18.45
CA ILE A 354 20.99 -9.82 -17.35
C ILE A 354 22.48 -10.09 -17.29
N VAL A 355 23.12 -9.76 -16.17
CA VAL A 355 24.55 -9.96 -15.93
C VAL A 355 24.74 -11.23 -15.12
N ALA A 356 25.45 -12.21 -15.69
CA ALA A 356 25.61 -13.53 -15.10
C ALA A 356 26.78 -13.57 -14.11
N MET A 357 26.51 -13.92 -12.85
CA MET A 357 27.56 -14.05 -11.82
C MET A 357 28.34 -15.36 -11.87
N LYS A 358 27.86 -16.35 -12.63
CA LYS A 358 28.49 -17.70 -12.71
C LYS A 358 29.87 -17.73 -13.37
N ALA A 359 30.25 -16.70 -14.12
CA ALA A 359 31.54 -16.63 -14.81
C ALA A 359 32.67 -16.05 -13.92
N GLU A 360 32.34 -15.56 -12.73
CA GLU A 360 33.30 -14.90 -11.83
C GLU A 360 34.06 -15.96 -11.01
N LYS A 361 35.34 -16.17 -11.32
CA LYS A 361 36.20 -17.17 -10.68
C LYS A 361 36.58 -16.84 -9.22
N LYS A 362 36.27 -15.63 -8.73
CA LYS A 362 36.54 -15.20 -7.35
C LYS A 362 35.24 -15.13 -6.56
N VAL A 363 35.13 -16.01 -5.56
CA VAL A 363 34.01 -16.11 -4.58
C VAL A 363 33.82 -14.80 -3.77
N SER A 364 34.80 -13.90 -3.77
CA SER A 364 34.89 -12.80 -2.82
C SER A 364 34.22 -11.48 -3.24
N SER A 365 33.87 -11.23 -4.49
CA SER A 365 33.24 -9.96 -4.89
C SER A 365 31.72 -10.10 -5.05
N PRO A 366 30.90 -9.21 -4.45
CA PRO A 366 29.47 -9.14 -4.70
C PRO A 366 29.13 -8.45 -6.03
N LEU A 367 30.11 -8.05 -6.84
CA LEU A 367 29.94 -7.30 -8.09
C LEU A 367 30.51 -8.09 -9.27
N SER A 368 29.81 -8.11 -10.40
CA SER A 368 30.37 -8.65 -11.64
C SER A 368 31.39 -7.70 -12.25
N ALA A 369 32.50 -8.24 -12.77
CA ALA A 369 33.50 -7.50 -13.52
C ALA A 369 32.90 -6.83 -14.77
N GLU A 370 31.95 -7.49 -15.42
CA GLU A 370 31.22 -6.92 -16.57
C GLU A 370 30.44 -5.66 -16.16
N LEU A 371 29.72 -5.72 -15.03
CA LEU A 371 28.94 -4.60 -14.54
C LEU A 371 29.82 -3.42 -14.14
N VAL A 372 30.95 -3.68 -13.48
CA VAL A 372 31.93 -2.66 -13.09
C VAL A 372 32.51 -1.97 -14.33
N LYS A 373 32.93 -2.74 -15.34
CA LYS A 373 33.48 -2.17 -16.59
C LYS A 373 32.47 -1.28 -17.31
N ARG A 374 31.20 -1.69 -17.38
CA ARG A 374 30.12 -0.89 -17.98
C ARG A 374 29.86 0.38 -17.16
N ALA A 375 29.85 0.29 -15.84
CA ALA A 375 29.66 1.43 -14.95
C ALA A 375 30.78 2.47 -15.08
N GLN A 376 32.04 2.04 -15.16
CA GLN A 376 33.19 2.92 -15.39
C GLN A 376 33.06 3.72 -16.70
N GLY A 377 32.66 3.06 -17.79
CA GLY A 377 32.45 3.73 -19.09
C GLY A 377 31.31 4.75 -19.05
N LEU A 378 30.21 4.44 -18.37
CA LEU A 378 29.07 5.35 -18.23
C LEU A 378 29.42 6.58 -17.39
N ILE A 379 30.10 6.38 -16.26
CA ILE A 379 30.56 7.48 -15.40
C ILE A 379 31.56 8.37 -16.16
N ALA A 380 32.50 7.79 -16.90
CA ALA A 380 33.43 8.55 -17.73
C ALA A 380 32.73 9.38 -18.82
N GLY A 381 31.57 8.92 -19.30
CA GLY A 381 30.69 9.66 -20.20
C GLY A 381 29.80 10.71 -19.52
N GLY A 382 29.93 10.93 -18.22
CA GLY A 382 29.13 11.88 -17.45
C GLY A 382 27.74 11.37 -17.07
N GLU A 383 27.45 10.07 -17.25
CA GLU A 383 26.16 9.49 -16.89
C GLU A 383 26.06 9.22 -15.39
N ARG A 384 24.84 9.39 -14.85
CA ARG A 384 24.52 9.09 -13.45
C ARG A 384 24.04 7.65 -13.30
N LEU A 385 24.50 6.98 -12.25
CA LEU A 385 24.21 5.57 -11.99
C LEU A 385 23.46 5.36 -10.68
N LEU A 386 22.48 4.43 -10.71
CA LEU A 386 21.79 3.94 -9.52
C LEU A 386 22.12 2.47 -9.28
N PHE A 387 22.61 2.12 -8.09
CA PHE A 387 22.80 0.75 -7.65
C PHE A 387 21.79 0.39 -6.57
N LEU A 388 20.86 -0.51 -6.87
CA LEU A 388 19.94 -1.08 -5.91
C LEU A 388 20.53 -2.33 -5.25
N VAL A 389 20.59 -2.27 -3.92
CA VAL A 389 21.06 -3.35 -3.06
C VAL A 389 19.92 -3.87 -2.19
N ASN A 390 19.92 -5.17 -1.96
CA ASN A 390 19.05 -5.73 -0.95
C ASN A 390 19.54 -5.30 0.43
N ARG A 391 18.62 -4.78 1.25
CA ARG A 391 18.90 -4.62 2.67
C ARG A 391 19.10 -6.00 3.30
N LYS A 392 19.85 -6.09 4.40
CA LYS A 392 19.86 -7.25 5.32
C LYS A 392 18.44 -7.82 5.45
N GLY A 393 18.22 -8.95 4.79
CA GLY A 393 16.98 -9.71 4.66
C GLY A 393 17.37 -11.16 4.45
N TYR A 394 16.49 -12.08 4.84
CA TYR A 394 16.72 -13.53 5.00
C TYR A 394 18.05 -14.01 4.44
N SER A 395 18.98 -14.38 5.32
CA SER A 395 20.15 -15.11 4.89
C SER A 395 19.62 -16.39 4.25
N LEU A 396 19.66 -16.52 2.94
CA LEU A 396 19.40 -17.81 2.28
C LEU A 396 20.73 -18.50 2.09
N VAL A 397 20.74 -19.82 1.91
CA VAL A 397 21.96 -20.55 1.52
C VAL A 397 21.87 -20.92 0.04
N ARG A 398 22.96 -20.70 -0.70
CA ARG A 398 23.06 -21.04 -2.13
C ARG A 398 24.28 -21.90 -2.38
N CYS A 399 24.17 -22.84 -3.30
CA CYS A 399 25.31 -23.53 -3.90
C CYS A 399 26.09 -22.60 -4.83
N ILE A 400 27.42 -22.57 -4.70
CA ILE A 400 28.31 -21.78 -5.56
C ILE A 400 28.33 -22.32 -6.99
N GLU A 401 28.39 -23.64 -7.16
CA GLU A 401 28.54 -24.30 -8.46
C GLU A 401 27.26 -24.21 -9.32
N CYS A 402 26.13 -24.73 -8.81
CA CYS A 402 24.90 -24.77 -9.61
C CYS A 402 23.99 -23.54 -9.43
N GLY A 403 24.21 -22.73 -8.38
CA GLY A 403 23.46 -21.51 -8.10
C GLY A 403 22.08 -21.71 -7.48
N SER A 404 21.67 -22.95 -7.15
CA SER A 404 20.37 -23.19 -6.49
C SER A 404 20.40 -22.84 -5.00
N THR A 405 19.27 -22.40 -4.48
CA THR A 405 19.01 -22.24 -3.04
C THR A 405 18.54 -23.54 -2.41
N LEU A 406 18.76 -23.70 -1.10
CA LEU A 406 18.21 -24.83 -0.34
C LEU A 406 16.68 -24.75 -0.23
N ARG A 407 16.01 -25.90 -0.34
CA ARG A 407 14.54 -26.03 -0.37
C ARG A 407 14.08 -27.08 0.62
N CYS A 408 12.93 -26.84 1.26
CA CYS A 408 12.34 -27.74 2.24
C CYS A 408 11.87 -29.04 1.58
N GLY A 409 12.29 -30.19 2.11
CA GLY A 409 11.86 -31.51 1.62
C GLY A 409 10.35 -31.77 1.74
N LYS A 410 9.63 -31.02 2.60
CA LYS A 410 8.18 -31.19 2.83
C LYS A 410 7.31 -30.34 1.91
N CYS A 411 7.73 -29.11 1.59
CA CYS A 411 6.87 -28.13 0.89
C CYS A 411 7.57 -27.37 -0.25
N ASP A 412 8.82 -27.72 -0.59
CA ASP A 412 9.66 -27.12 -1.65
C ASP A 412 9.94 -25.60 -1.50
N ALA A 413 9.52 -25.00 -0.37
CA ALA A 413 9.80 -23.61 -0.06
C ALA A 413 11.28 -23.37 0.25
N SER A 414 11.79 -22.19 -0.11
CA SER A 414 13.15 -21.77 0.24
C SER A 414 13.36 -21.73 1.76
N LEU A 415 14.50 -22.26 2.21
CA LEU A 415 14.84 -22.29 3.63
C LEU A 415 15.62 -21.04 4.06
N VAL A 416 15.32 -20.53 5.25
CA VAL A 416 15.95 -19.36 5.85
C VAL A 416 17.12 -19.81 6.74
N PHE A 417 18.31 -19.24 6.54
CA PHE A 417 19.51 -19.50 7.33
C PHE A 417 19.57 -18.66 8.61
N HIS A 418 19.73 -19.34 9.73
CA HIS A 418 19.90 -18.77 11.06
C HIS A 418 21.38 -18.85 11.46
N LYS A 419 22.15 -17.82 11.14
CA LYS A 419 23.62 -17.78 11.35
C LYS A 419 24.05 -18.10 12.79
N GLY A 420 23.26 -17.69 13.78
CA GLY A 420 23.57 -17.95 15.20
C GLY A 420 23.47 -19.41 15.61
N GLU A 421 22.62 -20.18 14.92
CA GLU A 421 22.33 -21.59 15.22
C GLU A 421 22.97 -22.56 14.21
N GLY A 422 23.42 -22.05 13.06
CA GLY A 422 23.94 -22.91 11.98
C GLY A 422 22.85 -23.74 11.28
N THR A 423 21.57 -23.38 11.48
CA THR A 423 20.40 -24.10 10.98
C THR A 423 19.73 -23.37 9.84
N VAL A 424 18.92 -24.11 9.08
CA VAL A 424 17.98 -23.58 8.10
C VAL A 424 16.56 -23.94 8.50
N GLN A 425 15.62 -23.00 8.38
CA GLN A 425 14.23 -23.15 8.80
C GLN A 425 13.25 -22.81 7.69
N CYS A 426 12.21 -23.64 7.52
CA CYS A 426 11.08 -23.36 6.66
C CYS A 426 10.05 -22.46 7.36
N ARG A 427 9.70 -21.34 6.72
CA ARG A 427 8.70 -20.40 7.25
C ARG A 427 7.24 -20.84 7.07
N TYR A 428 7.01 -21.84 6.22
CA TYR A 428 5.66 -22.32 5.91
C TYR A 428 5.22 -23.48 6.80
N CYS A 429 6.09 -24.48 7.00
CA CYS A 429 5.78 -25.66 7.81
C CYS A 429 6.53 -25.68 9.15
N GLY A 430 7.50 -24.78 9.37
CA GLY A 430 8.28 -24.73 10.60
C GLY A 430 9.44 -25.71 10.69
N ASP A 431 9.65 -26.54 9.66
CA ASP A 431 10.72 -27.55 9.63
C ASP A 431 12.11 -26.92 9.75
N THR A 432 12.95 -27.46 10.62
CA THR A 432 14.29 -26.95 10.90
C THR A 432 15.31 -28.06 10.76
N GLU A 433 16.39 -27.81 10.04
CA GLU A 433 17.48 -28.77 9.79
C GLU A 433 18.85 -28.06 9.81
N PRO A 434 19.97 -28.75 10.07
CA PRO A 434 21.30 -28.18 9.90
C PRO A 434 21.57 -27.84 8.42
N VAL A 435 22.45 -26.87 8.16
CA VAL A 435 22.92 -26.64 6.78
C VAL A 435 23.66 -27.89 6.29
N PRO A 436 23.29 -28.50 5.15
CA PRO A 436 23.98 -29.67 4.62
C PRO A 436 25.39 -29.32 4.15
N ASP A 437 26.34 -30.25 4.26
CA ASP A 437 27.73 -30.05 3.81
C ASP A 437 27.86 -30.04 2.28
N ILE A 438 26.93 -30.70 1.58
CA ILE A 438 26.91 -30.79 0.12
C ILE A 438 25.58 -30.32 -0.44
N CYS A 439 25.62 -29.80 -1.67
CA CYS A 439 24.43 -29.37 -2.37
C CYS A 439 23.53 -30.58 -2.74
N PRO A 440 22.27 -30.63 -2.28
CA PRO A 440 21.36 -31.75 -2.59
C PRO A 440 20.96 -31.83 -4.07
N LYS A 441 21.22 -30.77 -4.86
CA LYS A 441 20.86 -30.70 -6.28
C LYS A 441 21.97 -31.17 -7.23
N CYS A 442 23.23 -30.84 -6.93
CA CYS A 442 24.36 -31.09 -7.84
C CYS A 442 25.55 -31.80 -7.18
N GLY A 443 25.51 -32.07 -5.88
CA GLY A 443 26.62 -32.68 -5.14
C GLY A 443 27.78 -31.73 -4.84
N GLY A 444 27.68 -30.45 -5.20
CA GLY A 444 28.74 -29.46 -5.00
C GLY A 444 29.05 -29.21 -3.51
N ALA A 445 30.33 -29.02 -3.19
CA ALA A 445 30.82 -28.97 -1.81
C ALA A 445 30.76 -27.57 -1.17
N GLU A 446 30.51 -26.53 -1.97
CA GLU A 446 30.55 -25.15 -1.48
C GLU A 446 29.15 -24.52 -1.44
N LEU A 447 28.65 -24.35 -0.21
CA LEU A 447 27.43 -23.61 0.11
C LEU A 447 27.78 -22.29 0.80
N ALA A 448 27.20 -21.19 0.34
CA ALA A 448 27.45 -19.86 0.90
C ALA A 448 26.14 -19.09 1.19
N PRO A 449 26.12 -18.23 2.22
CA PRO A 449 25.03 -17.30 2.42
C PRO A 449 24.83 -16.37 1.20
N LEU A 450 23.57 -16.17 0.82
CA LEU A 450 23.18 -15.31 -0.28
C LEU A 450 23.10 -13.85 0.17
N GLY A 451 24.02 -13.01 -0.32
CA GLY A 451 23.98 -11.55 -0.16
C GLY A 451 25.21 -10.97 0.54
N ALA A 452 25.52 -9.70 0.23
CA ALA A 452 26.57 -8.93 0.88
C ALA A 452 25.96 -7.73 1.62
N GLY A 453 26.61 -7.31 2.72
CA GLY A 453 26.18 -6.12 3.46
C GLY A 453 26.27 -4.87 2.59
N THR A 454 25.32 -3.94 2.77
CA THR A 454 25.29 -2.64 2.07
C THR A 454 26.59 -1.86 2.21
N GLU A 455 27.23 -1.91 3.37
CA GLU A 455 28.52 -1.23 3.62
C GLU A 455 29.65 -1.80 2.77
N ARG A 456 29.77 -3.14 2.71
CA ARG A 456 30.80 -3.81 1.90
C ARG A 456 30.63 -3.50 0.42
N ILE A 457 29.39 -3.55 -0.08
CA ILE A 457 29.09 -3.22 -1.48
C ILE A 457 29.46 -1.77 -1.79
N ARG A 458 29.19 -0.85 -0.85
CA ARG A 458 29.52 0.57 -0.98
C ARG A 458 31.02 0.78 -1.08
N GLU A 459 31.79 0.31 -0.10
CA GLU A 459 33.24 0.44 -0.06
C GLU A 459 33.87 -0.10 -1.37
N GLU A 460 33.38 -1.23 -1.86
CA GLU A 460 33.89 -1.84 -3.08
C GLU A 460 33.51 -1.05 -4.34
N LEU A 461 32.29 -0.50 -4.43
CA LEU A 461 31.87 0.35 -5.55
C LEU A 461 32.62 1.68 -5.59
N GLU A 462 32.78 2.35 -4.45
CA GLU A 462 33.53 3.62 -4.35
C GLU A 462 34.99 3.41 -4.78
N ASN A 463 35.62 2.32 -4.34
CA ASN A 463 36.99 1.98 -4.74
C ASN A 463 37.12 1.64 -6.23
N LEU A 464 36.24 0.79 -6.77
CA LEU A 464 36.32 0.32 -8.15
C LEU A 464 35.93 1.38 -9.18
N LEU A 465 35.03 2.30 -8.82
CA LEU A 465 34.55 3.36 -9.71
C LEU A 465 35.31 4.68 -9.50
N SER A 466 36.09 4.80 -8.42
CA SER A 466 36.85 6.00 -8.07
C SER A 466 35.99 7.27 -8.05
N VAL A 467 34.76 7.15 -7.55
CA VAL A 467 33.80 8.26 -7.39
C VAL A 467 33.10 8.17 -6.04
N ASP A 468 32.70 9.33 -5.53
CA ASP A 468 31.85 9.40 -4.33
C ASP A 468 30.46 8.86 -4.61
N SER A 469 29.84 8.29 -3.56
CA SER A 469 28.48 7.78 -3.63
C SER A 469 27.54 8.43 -2.61
N LEU A 470 26.28 8.60 -3.00
CA LEU A 470 25.18 8.94 -2.09
C LEU A 470 24.46 7.66 -1.66
N VAL A 471 24.48 7.36 -0.36
CA VAL A 471 23.81 6.18 0.21
C VAL A 471 22.39 6.51 0.67
N MET A 472 21.40 5.79 0.12
CA MET A 472 19.98 5.97 0.40
C MET A 472 19.36 4.75 1.10
N GLU A 473 19.17 4.88 2.41
CA GLU A 473 18.61 3.82 3.25
C GLU A 473 17.71 4.35 4.37
N ARG A 474 16.70 3.55 4.77
CA ARG A 474 15.77 3.90 5.84
C ARG A 474 16.43 3.69 7.21
N LYS A 475 16.75 4.78 7.93
CA LYS A 475 17.19 4.70 9.33
C LYS A 475 16.09 4.09 10.21
N ARG A 476 16.44 3.15 11.09
CA ARG A 476 15.70 2.94 12.35
C ARG A 476 16.18 4.03 13.30
N GLU A 477 15.28 4.65 14.04
CA GLU A 477 15.65 5.47 15.20
C GLU A 477 16.37 4.55 16.21
N ALA A 478 17.68 4.43 16.08
CA ALA A 478 18.52 3.91 17.13
C ALA A 478 18.72 5.06 18.12
N ARG A 479 18.27 4.85 19.37
CA ARG A 479 18.71 5.68 20.49
C ARG A 479 20.23 5.52 20.62
N GLY A 480 20.97 6.60 20.41
CA GLY A 480 22.38 6.74 20.78
C GLY A 480 23.39 6.48 19.65
N GLY A 481 24.39 7.36 19.55
CA GLY A 481 25.67 7.08 18.89
C GLY A 481 25.98 7.91 17.65
N ILE A 482 26.78 8.96 17.85
CA ILE A 482 27.45 9.79 16.85
C ILE A 482 28.39 8.92 15.99
N GLN A 483 28.37 9.07 14.66
CA GLN A 483 29.58 9.06 13.83
C GLN A 483 29.30 9.84 12.53
N LYS A 484 30.08 10.91 12.34
CA LYS A 484 30.13 11.78 11.15
C LYS A 484 31.12 11.18 10.15
N LYS A 485 30.64 10.86 8.94
CA LYS A 485 31.28 11.01 7.61
C LYS A 485 30.13 10.83 6.60
N ALA A 486 29.90 11.85 5.75
CA ALA A 486 28.81 12.01 4.77
C ALA A 486 27.59 11.06 4.91
N ARG A 487 26.80 11.26 5.97
CA ARG A 487 25.44 10.69 6.09
C ARG A 487 24.47 11.85 5.97
N VAL A 488 23.83 12.03 4.83
CA VAL A 488 22.74 13.00 4.71
C VAL A 488 21.63 12.57 5.70
N LYS A 489 21.33 13.47 6.65
CA LYS A 489 20.31 13.28 7.69
C LYS A 489 18.92 13.37 7.05
N ALA A 490 18.39 12.26 6.56
CA ALA A 490 17.02 12.18 6.02
C ALA A 490 15.93 12.18 7.12
N THR A 491 15.94 13.16 8.02
CA THR A 491 14.83 13.39 8.98
C THR A 491 14.38 14.85 9.10
N SER A 492 15.00 15.81 8.42
CA SER A 492 14.56 17.22 8.48
C SER A 492 15.22 18.11 7.42
N VAL A 493 15.43 17.61 6.21
CA VAL A 493 15.91 18.44 5.08
C VAL A 493 14.69 18.72 4.20
N SER A 494 14.54 19.97 3.76
CA SER A 494 13.44 20.34 2.87
C SER A 494 13.53 19.52 1.56
N PRO A 495 12.41 19.20 0.90
CA PRO A 495 12.42 18.45 -0.36
C PRO A 495 13.38 19.03 -1.41
N GLU A 496 13.56 20.35 -1.41
CA GLU A 496 14.39 21.10 -2.35
C GLU A 496 15.88 20.83 -2.12
N ALA A 497 16.36 20.90 -0.88
CA ALA A 497 17.76 20.62 -0.56
C ALA A 497 18.12 19.12 -0.73
N PHE A 498 17.14 18.23 -0.61
CA PHE A 498 17.32 16.80 -0.90
C PHE A 498 17.46 16.53 -2.42
N SER A 499 16.74 17.26 -3.27
CA SER A 499 16.86 17.15 -4.73
C SER A 499 18.22 17.60 -5.25
N LEU A 500 18.81 18.66 -4.69
CA LEU A 500 20.12 19.20 -5.06
C LEU A 500 21.29 18.21 -4.83
N ASP A 501 21.29 17.49 -3.71
CA ASP A 501 22.31 16.47 -3.42
C ASP A 501 22.20 15.25 -4.35
N ILE A 502 20.99 14.93 -4.80
CA ILE A 502 20.74 13.83 -5.73
C ILE A 502 21.24 14.21 -7.12
N GLU A 503 20.92 15.42 -7.60
CA GLU A 503 21.24 15.90 -8.94
C GLU A 503 22.73 16.02 -9.23
N THR A 504 23.56 16.25 -8.21
CA THR A 504 25.00 16.47 -8.34
C THR A 504 25.84 15.19 -8.21
N MET A 505 25.26 14.08 -7.73
CA MET A 505 26.03 12.86 -7.45
C MET A 505 26.09 11.92 -8.67
N PRO A 506 27.28 11.44 -9.08
CA PRO A 506 27.43 10.49 -10.20
C PRO A 506 26.95 9.08 -9.83
N LEU A 507 27.02 8.70 -8.55
CA LEU A 507 26.68 7.36 -8.07
C LEU A 507 25.73 7.42 -6.88
N ILE A 508 24.59 6.74 -6.99
CA ILE A 508 23.64 6.54 -5.89
C ILE A 508 23.56 5.06 -5.54
N ILE A 509 23.78 4.73 -4.28
CA ILE A 509 23.67 3.36 -3.76
C ILE A 509 22.49 3.29 -2.80
N GLY A 510 21.51 2.46 -3.13
CA GLY A 510 20.18 2.52 -2.52
C GLY A 510 19.63 1.18 -2.12
N THR A 511 18.96 1.12 -0.97
CA THR A 511 18.08 -0.02 -0.64
C THR A 511 16.70 0.17 -1.30
N ALA A 512 15.70 -0.63 -0.92
CA ALA A 512 14.31 -0.37 -1.29
C ALA A 512 13.83 1.08 -1.01
N TYR A 513 14.53 1.82 -0.13
CA TYR A 513 14.27 3.23 0.10
C TYR A 513 14.58 4.14 -1.11
N ALA A 514 15.62 3.85 -1.90
CA ALA A 514 15.98 4.65 -3.07
C ALA A 514 14.94 4.58 -4.19
N LYS A 515 14.13 3.51 -4.21
CA LYS A 515 13.01 3.34 -5.15
C LYS A 515 11.95 4.45 -5.04
N ARG A 516 11.95 5.21 -3.94
CA ARG A 516 11.10 6.39 -3.76
C ARG A 516 11.36 7.49 -4.78
N LEU A 517 12.59 7.58 -5.28
CA LEU A 517 12.95 8.51 -6.34
C LEU A 517 12.08 8.29 -7.59
N GLY A 518 11.85 7.04 -7.99
CA GLY A 518 10.99 6.71 -9.13
C GLY A 518 9.49 6.99 -8.94
N HIS A 519 9.05 7.47 -7.77
CA HIS A 519 7.67 7.94 -7.57
C HIS A 519 7.53 9.47 -7.67
N SER A 520 8.65 10.18 -7.77
CA SER A 520 8.71 11.63 -7.87
C SER A 520 9.00 12.01 -9.32
N ALA A 521 8.10 12.76 -9.96
CA ALA A 521 8.28 13.23 -11.34
C ALA A 521 9.65 13.89 -11.63
N PRO A 522 10.28 14.67 -10.70
CA PRO A 522 11.61 15.23 -10.92
C PRO A 522 12.75 14.21 -11.13
N HIS A 523 12.54 12.93 -10.83
CA HIS A 523 13.58 11.91 -10.92
C HIS A 523 13.23 10.77 -11.88
N GLU A 524 12.12 10.89 -12.61
CA GLU A 524 11.80 10.01 -13.74
C GLU A 524 12.83 10.23 -14.85
N GLY A 525 13.45 9.16 -15.34
CA GLY A 525 14.53 9.26 -16.32
C GLY A 525 15.81 9.97 -15.87
N ALA A 526 16.05 10.17 -14.57
CA ALA A 526 17.21 10.92 -14.07
C ALA A 526 18.57 10.19 -14.19
N PHE A 527 18.57 8.89 -14.48
CA PHE A 527 19.79 8.07 -14.54
C PHE A 527 20.07 7.58 -15.97
N GLY A 528 21.35 7.52 -16.34
CA GLY A 528 21.79 6.88 -17.58
C GLY A 528 21.70 5.36 -17.50
N ALA A 529 21.96 4.80 -16.31
CA ALA A 529 21.72 3.40 -16.02
C ALA A 529 21.41 3.10 -14.56
N ALA A 530 20.76 1.95 -14.34
CA ALA A 530 20.51 1.41 -13.01
C ALA A 530 20.91 -0.08 -12.93
N ALA A 531 21.39 -0.53 -11.78
CA ALA A 531 21.83 -1.90 -11.55
C ALA A 531 21.18 -2.50 -10.29
N PHE A 532 20.60 -3.68 -10.43
CA PHE A 532 20.10 -4.49 -9.32
C PHE A 532 21.12 -5.60 -9.02
N LEU A 533 21.85 -5.49 -7.91
CA LEU A 533 23.04 -6.31 -7.66
C LEU A 533 22.77 -7.77 -7.27
N ASN A 534 21.58 -8.10 -6.81
CA ASN A 534 21.22 -9.49 -6.53
C ASN A 534 19.71 -9.67 -6.58
N ILE A 535 19.16 -9.82 -7.79
CA ILE A 535 17.72 -10.03 -7.95
C ILE A 535 17.25 -11.39 -7.41
N ASP A 536 18.16 -12.37 -7.32
CA ASP A 536 17.84 -13.73 -6.87
C ASP A 536 17.36 -13.77 -5.43
N LEU A 537 17.80 -12.83 -4.58
CA LEU A 537 17.34 -12.76 -3.20
C LEU A 537 15.82 -12.50 -3.14
N ILE A 538 15.27 -11.67 -4.03
CA ILE A 538 13.83 -11.40 -4.09
C ILE A 538 13.11 -12.59 -4.71
N LEU A 539 13.64 -13.13 -5.81
CA LEU A 539 13.06 -14.26 -6.53
C LEU A 539 12.99 -15.53 -5.69
N SER A 540 13.91 -15.69 -4.74
CA SER A 540 14.02 -16.88 -3.88
C SER A 540 13.34 -16.70 -2.52
N GLN A 541 12.67 -15.57 -2.27
CA GLN A 541 11.91 -15.38 -1.04
C GLN A 541 10.84 -16.47 -0.87
N PRO A 542 10.65 -17.04 0.32
CA PRO A 542 9.57 -17.98 0.61
C PRO A 542 8.24 -17.22 0.72
N ASP A 543 7.78 -16.66 -0.40
CA ASP A 543 6.54 -15.90 -0.51
C ASP A 543 5.97 -16.06 -1.93
N PHE A 544 4.68 -16.36 -2.03
CA PHE A 544 4.00 -16.59 -3.30
C PHE A 544 3.98 -15.37 -4.22
N ARG A 545 4.25 -14.17 -3.70
CA ARG A 545 4.35 -12.91 -4.47
C ARG A 545 5.79 -12.53 -4.84
N ALA A 546 6.77 -13.41 -4.63
CA ALA A 546 8.17 -13.13 -4.92
C ALA A 546 8.41 -12.67 -6.35
N TYR A 547 7.81 -13.35 -7.34
CA TYR A 547 7.95 -13.00 -8.75
C TYR A 547 7.22 -11.70 -9.12
N GLU A 548 5.99 -11.51 -8.63
CA GLU A 548 5.26 -10.24 -8.76
C GLU A 548 6.08 -9.05 -8.25
N ARG A 549 6.65 -9.16 -7.05
CA ARG A 549 7.46 -8.09 -6.48
C ARG A 549 8.74 -7.85 -7.27
N ALA A 550 9.45 -8.90 -7.67
CA ALA A 550 10.66 -8.74 -8.48
C ALA A 550 10.34 -8.03 -9.81
N PHE A 551 9.24 -8.41 -10.46
CA PHE A 551 8.81 -7.78 -11.71
C PHE A 551 8.48 -6.29 -11.49
N GLN A 552 7.63 -5.97 -10.51
CA GLN A 552 7.26 -4.59 -10.17
C GLN A 552 8.47 -3.73 -9.77
N GLU A 553 9.41 -4.28 -9.00
CA GLU A 553 10.61 -3.55 -8.59
C GLU A 553 11.53 -3.22 -9.77
N VAL A 554 11.68 -4.13 -10.74
CA VAL A 554 12.47 -3.85 -11.93
C VAL A 554 11.76 -2.84 -12.83
N MET A 555 10.43 -2.95 -13.00
CA MET A 555 9.66 -1.96 -13.78
C MET A 555 9.71 -0.56 -13.15
N GLN A 556 9.69 -0.47 -11.83
CA GLN A 556 9.90 0.78 -11.11
C GLN A 556 11.32 1.33 -11.30
N MET A 557 12.33 0.47 -11.21
CA MET A 557 13.72 0.88 -11.44
C MET A 557 13.93 1.38 -12.87
N ALA A 558 13.29 0.74 -13.86
CA ALA A 558 13.37 1.15 -15.25
C ALA A 558 12.81 2.56 -15.48
N GLN A 559 11.78 2.99 -14.75
CA GLN A 559 11.23 4.36 -14.86
C GLN A 559 12.21 5.44 -14.39
N MET A 560 13.18 5.08 -13.56
CA MET A 560 14.22 6.02 -13.14
C MET A 560 15.31 6.19 -14.22
N VAL A 561 15.39 5.30 -15.19
CA VAL A 561 16.40 5.32 -16.25
C VAL A 561 15.83 6.02 -17.48
N ARG A 562 16.62 6.93 -18.07
CA ARG A 562 16.19 7.69 -19.25
C ARG A 562 15.85 6.78 -20.42
N PRO A 563 14.95 7.20 -21.34
CA PRO A 563 14.73 6.51 -22.59
C PRO A 563 16.05 6.20 -23.33
N GLY A 564 16.22 4.95 -23.76
CA GLY A 564 17.46 4.46 -24.38
C GLY A 564 18.64 4.20 -23.43
N GLY A 565 18.48 4.43 -22.12
CA GLY A 565 19.46 4.05 -21.08
C GLY A 565 19.49 2.54 -20.83
N SER A 566 20.18 2.11 -19.77
CA SER A 566 20.38 0.69 -19.47
C SER A 566 19.97 0.28 -18.06
N VAL A 567 19.38 -0.91 -17.94
CA VAL A 567 19.07 -1.56 -16.66
C VAL A 567 19.83 -2.87 -16.58
N TYR A 568 20.61 -3.07 -15.52
CA TYR A 568 21.41 -4.27 -15.30
C TYR A 568 20.84 -5.10 -14.16
N LEU A 569 20.56 -6.38 -14.41
CA LEU A 569 20.09 -7.33 -13.40
C LEU A 569 21.18 -8.37 -13.16
N GLN A 570 21.86 -8.27 -12.03
CA GLN A 570 22.89 -9.22 -11.66
C GLN A 570 22.23 -10.45 -11.01
N SER A 571 22.49 -11.63 -11.60
CA SER A 571 21.88 -12.90 -11.19
C SER A 571 22.84 -14.09 -11.34
N TYR A 572 22.71 -15.03 -10.41
CA TYR A 572 23.34 -16.34 -10.41
C TYR A 572 22.50 -17.38 -11.18
N ALA A 573 21.24 -17.07 -11.50
CA ALA A 573 20.34 -17.89 -12.29
C ALA A 573 19.84 -17.15 -13.56
N PRO A 574 20.74 -16.69 -14.46
CA PRO A 574 20.41 -15.79 -15.56
C PRO A 574 19.47 -16.40 -16.61
N LYS A 575 19.35 -17.73 -16.66
CA LYS A 575 18.48 -18.47 -17.61
C LYS A 575 17.05 -18.66 -17.11
N SER A 576 16.68 -18.12 -15.94
CA SER A 576 15.34 -18.29 -15.37
C SER A 576 14.25 -17.66 -16.26
N ARG A 577 13.07 -18.29 -16.31
CA ARG A 577 11.94 -17.82 -17.13
C ARG A 577 11.51 -16.40 -16.74
N ILE A 578 11.46 -16.09 -15.45
CA ILE A 578 11.05 -14.79 -14.94
C ILE A 578 11.99 -13.66 -15.41
N LEU A 579 13.31 -13.87 -15.43
CA LEU A 579 14.25 -12.87 -15.93
C LEU A 579 14.10 -12.63 -17.44
N ARG A 580 13.75 -13.66 -18.21
CA ARG A 580 13.45 -13.52 -19.65
C ARG A 580 12.23 -12.63 -19.89
N LEU A 581 11.16 -12.83 -19.10
CA LEU A 581 9.92 -12.04 -19.17
C LEU A 581 10.18 -10.57 -18.79
N ILE A 582 10.94 -10.36 -17.70
CA ILE A 582 11.37 -9.02 -17.26
C ILE A 582 12.19 -8.34 -18.36
N ARG A 583 13.19 -9.03 -18.93
CA ARG A 583 14.06 -8.51 -19.99
C ARG A 583 13.28 -8.04 -21.22
N GLY A 584 12.24 -8.77 -21.59
CA GLY A 584 11.42 -8.49 -22.76
C GLY A 584 10.29 -7.47 -22.54
N TYR A 585 10.13 -6.94 -21.32
CA TYR A 585 8.92 -6.21 -20.92
C TYR A 585 7.63 -6.98 -21.27
N ASP A 586 7.66 -8.30 -21.10
CA ASP A 586 6.54 -9.18 -21.45
C ASP A 586 5.55 -9.27 -20.28
N PHE A 587 4.74 -8.22 -20.14
CA PHE A 587 3.72 -8.12 -19.10
C PHE A 587 2.70 -9.25 -19.21
N ASP A 588 2.15 -9.50 -20.40
CA ASP A 588 1.12 -10.52 -20.59
C ASP A 588 1.67 -11.93 -20.33
N GLY A 589 2.86 -12.25 -20.83
CA GLY A 589 3.52 -13.52 -20.54
C GLY A 589 3.85 -13.70 -19.06
N PHE A 590 4.16 -12.60 -18.35
CA PHE A 590 4.31 -12.60 -16.89
C PHE A 590 2.99 -12.87 -16.17
N TYR A 591 1.92 -12.14 -16.50
CA TYR A 591 0.61 -12.32 -15.87
C TYR A 591 0.05 -13.73 -16.10
N ASP A 592 0.21 -14.27 -17.32
CA ASP A 592 -0.22 -15.63 -17.65
C ASP A 592 0.56 -16.68 -16.85
N PHE A 593 1.89 -16.50 -16.76
CA PHE A 593 2.76 -17.39 -15.99
C PHE A 593 2.39 -17.37 -14.49
N GLU A 594 2.28 -16.19 -13.90
CA GLU A 594 2.00 -16.03 -12.46
C GLU A 594 0.59 -16.54 -12.10
N LEU A 595 -0.43 -16.19 -12.89
CA LEU A 595 -1.80 -16.64 -12.65
C LEU A 595 -1.94 -18.17 -12.76
N ALA A 596 -1.24 -18.81 -13.70
CA ALA A 596 -1.23 -20.27 -13.80
C ALA A 596 -0.67 -20.93 -12.54
N GLN A 597 0.46 -20.43 -12.03
CA GLN A 597 1.07 -20.95 -10.79
C GLN A 597 0.16 -20.74 -9.58
N ARG A 598 -0.42 -19.53 -9.43
CA ARG A 598 -1.32 -19.23 -8.30
C ARG A 598 -2.62 -20.02 -8.36
N LYS A 599 -3.13 -20.33 -9.56
CA LYS A 599 -4.30 -21.19 -9.71
C LYS A 599 -4.00 -22.62 -9.26
N ALA A 600 -2.86 -23.17 -9.69
CA ALA A 600 -2.46 -24.53 -9.36
C ALA A 600 -2.21 -24.73 -7.85
N LEU A 601 -1.68 -23.72 -7.17
CA LEU A 601 -1.35 -23.75 -5.74
C LEU A 601 -2.44 -23.14 -4.84
N GLU A 602 -3.59 -22.78 -5.41
CA GLU A 602 -4.71 -22.13 -4.72
C GLU A 602 -4.28 -20.89 -3.90
N TYR A 603 -3.56 -19.97 -4.55
CA TYR A 603 -3.19 -18.66 -4.00
C TYR A 603 -4.06 -17.53 -4.60
N PRO A 604 -4.14 -16.36 -3.93
CA PRO A 604 -4.86 -15.21 -4.46
C PRO A 604 -4.41 -14.83 -5.88
N PRO A 605 -5.33 -14.61 -6.83
CA PRO A 605 -6.73 -14.26 -6.60
C PRO A 605 -7.73 -15.45 -6.53
N PHE A 606 -7.27 -16.69 -6.74
CA PHE A 606 -8.12 -17.89 -6.83
C PHE A 606 -8.56 -18.47 -5.49
N ALA A 607 -7.84 -18.15 -4.42
CA ALA A 607 -8.25 -18.41 -3.04
C ALA A 607 -8.20 -17.12 -2.22
N LYS A 608 -8.87 -17.15 -1.08
CA LYS A 608 -8.88 -16.10 -0.05
C LYS A 608 -8.08 -16.58 1.14
N MET A 609 -7.39 -15.66 1.81
CA MET A 609 -6.50 -16.01 2.91
C MET A 609 -6.66 -15.06 4.08
N ILE A 610 -6.54 -15.61 5.29
CA ILE A 610 -6.42 -14.85 6.54
C ILE A 610 -5.19 -15.37 7.28
N LEU A 611 -4.29 -14.46 7.62
CA LEU A 611 -3.18 -14.75 8.51
C LEU A 611 -3.54 -14.31 9.93
N MET A 612 -3.62 -15.28 10.84
CA MET A 612 -3.85 -15.06 12.26
C MET A 612 -2.51 -15.15 12.99
N THR A 613 -2.12 -14.05 13.64
CA THR A 613 -0.93 -14.00 14.49
C THR A 613 -1.34 -14.03 15.96
N VAL A 614 -0.87 -15.02 16.71
CA VAL A 614 -1.10 -15.15 18.16
C VAL A 614 0.20 -14.87 18.89
N ALA A 615 0.19 -13.87 19.78
CA ALA A 615 1.31 -13.56 20.65
C ALA A 615 1.00 -13.96 22.10
N ALA A 616 1.87 -14.80 22.67
CA ALA A 616 1.79 -15.31 24.03
C ALA A 616 2.98 -14.82 24.87
N GLY A 617 2.85 -14.81 26.21
CA GLY A 617 3.99 -14.56 27.10
C GLY A 617 4.98 -15.73 27.08
N GLU A 618 6.26 -15.46 27.33
CA GLU A 618 7.28 -16.50 27.49
C GLU A 618 6.92 -17.49 28.62
N GLY A 619 7.28 -18.76 28.44
CA GLY A 619 7.00 -19.84 29.40
C GLY A 619 5.58 -20.40 29.40
N ARG A 620 4.67 -19.86 28.58
CA ARG A 620 3.32 -20.41 28.44
C ARG A 620 3.26 -21.44 27.32
N GLU A 621 2.80 -22.64 27.64
CA GLU A 621 2.37 -23.61 26.63
C GLU A 621 1.07 -23.13 25.99
N VAL A 622 1.11 -22.92 24.68
CA VAL A 622 -0.04 -22.46 23.89
C VAL A 622 -0.30 -23.35 22.69
N GLU A 623 0.64 -24.20 22.30
CA GLU A 623 0.61 -25.07 21.14
C GLU A 623 -0.62 -26.00 21.15
N PRO A 624 -0.98 -26.69 22.26
CA PRO A 624 -2.19 -27.50 22.28
C PRO A 624 -3.48 -26.68 22.08
N LEU A 625 -3.50 -25.43 22.56
CA LEU A 625 -4.62 -24.51 22.36
C LEU A 625 -4.68 -24.02 20.91
N LEU A 626 -3.53 -23.72 20.31
CA LEU A 626 -3.44 -23.30 18.91
C LEU A 626 -3.86 -24.43 17.96
N GLU A 627 -3.46 -25.67 18.25
CA GLU A 627 -3.91 -26.87 17.50
C GLU A 627 -5.41 -27.08 17.62
N LYS A 628 -5.98 -26.96 18.83
CA LYS A 628 -7.43 -27.03 19.03
C LYS A 628 -8.18 -25.92 18.30
N ALA A 629 -7.62 -24.71 18.25
CA ALA A 629 -8.18 -23.61 17.47
C ALA A 629 -8.09 -23.92 15.97
N ALA A 630 -6.94 -24.38 15.47
CA ALA A 630 -6.74 -24.75 14.08
C ALA A 630 -7.72 -25.85 13.64
N ALA A 631 -7.86 -26.92 14.43
CA ALA A 631 -8.78 -28.02 14.15
C ALA A 631 -10.24 -27.56 14.10
N ALA A 632 -10.62 -26.54 14.88
CA ALA A 632 -11.95 -25.95 14.84
C ALA A 632 -12.24 -25.19 13.55
N GLY A 633 -11.22 -24.56 12.96
CA GLY A 633 -11.35 -23.84 11.70
C GLY A 633 -11.25 -24.75 10.45
N ARG A 634 -10.71 -25.96 10.59
CA ARG A 634 -10.57 -26.92 9.47
C ARG A 634 -11.93 -27.49 9.11
N THR A 635 -12.31 -27.32 7.85
CA THR A 635 -13.53 -27.92 7.26
C THR A 635 -13.20 -28.51 5.90
N LYS A 636 -14.17 -29.12 5.22
CA LYS A 636 -13.98 -29.60 3.83
C LYS A 636 -13.62 -28.47 2.85
N GLU A 637 -13.99 -27.24 3.16
CA GLU A 637 -13.82 -26.06 2.30
C GLU A 637 -12.71 -25.11 2.78
N VAL A 638 -12.18 -25.35 3.99
CA VAL A 638 -11.22 -24.45 4.67
C VAL A 638 -9.99 -25.23 5.13
N GLU A 639 -8.84 -24.84 4.60
CA GLU A 639 -7.53 -25.32 5.00
C GLU A 639 -6.93 -24.39 6.08
N VAL A 640 -6.37 -24.97 7.15
CA VAL A 640 -5.64 -24.23 8.18
C VAL A 640 -4.23 -24.81 8.34
N LEU A 641 -3.24 -24.00 7.95
CA LEU A 641 -1.81 -24.30 8.04
C LEU A 641 -1.19 -23.67 9.29
N GLY A 642 -0.18 -24.34 9.85
CA GLY A 642 0.40 -24.01 11.16
C GLY A 642 -0.33 -24.72 12.31
N PRO A 643 -0.04 -24.34 13.57
CA PRO A 643 0.72 -23.15 13.99
C PRO A 643 2.22 -23.24 13.72
N VAL A 644 2.82 -22.15 13.24
CA VAL A 644 4.29 -22.01 13.07
C VAL A 644 4.80 -20.89 13.96
N GLU A 645 5.83 -21.17 14.76
CA GLU A 645 6.49 -20.14 15.57
C GLU A 645 7.29 -19.18 14.68
N VAL A 646 7.15 -17.88 14.94
CA VAL A 646 7.77 -16.82 14.16
C VAL A 646 8.42 -15.77 15.06
N PRO A 647 9.47 -15.07 14.58
CA PRO A 647 10.04 -13.96 15.32
C PRO A 647 9.00 -12.87 15.61
N CYS A 648 8.88 -12.45 16.87
CA CYS A 648 7.94 -11.40 17.24
C CYS A 648 8.38 -10.02 16.67
N PRO A 649 7.53 -9.32 15.89
CA PRO A 649 7.95 -8.09 15.18
C PRO A 649 8.34 -6.88 16.06
N ALA A 650 7.95 -6.83 17.33
CA ALA A 650 8.00 -5.57 18.09
C ALA A 650 8.25 -5.66 19.61
N LYS A 651 8.40 -6.85 20.21
CA LYS A 651 8.58 -6.98 21.67
C LYS A 651 9.45 -8.17 22.06
N ALA A 652 10.50 -7.93 22.83
CA ALA A 652 11.17 -8.95 23.65
C ALA A 652 10.16 -9.50 24.70
N GLY A 653 10.28 -10.76 25.11
CA GLY A 653 9.44 -11.34 26.16
C GLY A 653 8.17 -12.06 25.68
N ARG A 654 8.04 -12.36 24.38
CA ARG A 654 6.86 -13.03 23.81
C ARG A 654 7.22 -14.04 22.73
N ARG A 655 6.43 -15.11 22.65
CA ARG A 655 6.41 -16.08 21.55
C ARG A 655 5.26 -15.74 20.60
N CYS A 656 5.51 -15.76 19.30
CA CYS A 656 4.52 -15.41 18.27
C CYS A 656 4.30 -16.60 17.34
N PHE A 657 3.04 -16.88 17.01
CA PHE A 657 2.66 -18.00 16.16
C PHE A 657 1.79 -17.52 15.01
N HIS A 658 2.02 -18.05 13.81
CA HIS A 658 1.21 -17.83 12.62
C HIS A 658 0.31 -19.03 12.36
N LEU A 659 -0.98 -18.77 12.12
CA LEU A 659 -1.92 -19.71 11.53
C LEU A 659 -2.45 -19.09 10.23
N LEU A 660 -2.30 -19.81 9.12
CA LEU A 660 -2.78 -19.37 7.82
C LEU A 660 -4.04 -20.13 7.45
N ILE A 661 -5.14 -19.40 7.28
CA ILE A 661 -6.45 -19.93 6.89
C ILE A 661 -6.61 -19.66 5.39
N LYS A 662 -6.96 -20.68 4.61
CA LYS A 662 -7.19 -20.62 3.16
C LYS A 662 -8.55 -21.21 2.82
N ALA A 663 -9.29 -20.55 1.93
CA ALA A 663 -10.55 -21.07 1.38
C ALA A 663 -10.84 -20.45 0.01
N LYS A 664 -11.64 -21.12 -0.82
CA LYS A 664 -12.12 -20.55 -2.10
C LYS A 664 -13.18 -19.48 -1.86
N GLU A 665 -14.09 -19.75 -0.92
CA GLU A 665 -15.21 -18.87 -0.58
C GLU A 665 -14.92 -18.01 0.64
N ARG A 666 -15.25 -16.72 0.54
CA ARG A 666 -14.98 -15.74 1.61
C ARG A 666 -15.85 -15.98 2.84
N LYS A 667 -17.10 -16.43 2.66
CA LYS A 667 -18.01 -16.71 3.76
C LYS A 667 -17.45 -17.81 4.67
N ALA A 668 -17.09 -18.96 4.10
CA ALA A 668 -16.48 -20.06 4.83
C ALA A 668 -15.18 -19.64 5.53
N LEU A 669 -14.33 -18.86 4.86
CA LEU A 669 -13.10 -18.30 5.46
C LEU A 669 -13.38 -17.46 6.72
N HIS A 670 -14.38 -16.58 6.65
CA HIS A 670 -14.74 -15.69 7.75
C HIS A 670 -15.37 -16.44 8.92
N GLU A 671 -16.22 -17.44 8.63
CA GLU A 671 -16.85 -18.29 9.64
C GLU A 671 -15.79 -19.09 10.41
N ALA A 672 -14.85 -19.72 9.71
CA ALA A 672 -13.73 -20.43 10.32
C ALA A 672 -12.84 -19.48 11.16
N ALA A 673 -12.48 -18.32 10.62
CA ALA A 673 -11.68 -17.33 11.35
C ALA A 673 -12.39 -16.80 12.60
N ALA A 674 -13.71 -16.59 12.54
CA ALA A 674 -14.51 -16.17 13.69
C ALA A 674 -14.58 -17.26 14.76
N GLU A 675 -14.72 -18.53 14.37
CA GLU A 675 -14.68 -19.65 15.32
C GLU A 675 -13.33 -19.76 16.02
N MET A 676 -12.22 -19.70 15.26
CA MET A 676 -10.86 -19.69 15.80
C MET A 676 -10.66 -18.52 16.77
N LEU A 677 -11.09 -17.32 16.37
CA LEU A 677 -10.96 -16.11 17.18
C LEU A 677 -11.71 -16.23 18.51
N ARG A 678 -12.95 -16.76 18.51
CA ARG A 678 -13.73 -16.96 19.74
C ARG A 678 -13.00 -17.82 20.77
N LYS A 679 -12.39 -18.94 20.33
CA LYS A 679 -11.63 -19.84 21.22
C LYS A 679 -10.35 -19.22 21.76
N LEU A 680 -9.70 -18.35 20.98
CA LEU A 680 -8.45 -17.70 21.38
C LEU A 680 -8.70 -16.48 22.28
N GLU A 681 -9.73 -15.68 21.99
CA GLU A 681 -10.08 -14.50 22.80
C GLU A 681 -10.69 -14.87 24.16
N SER A 682 -11.31 -16.04 24.30
CA SER A 682 -11.76 -16.54 25.61
C SER A 682 -10.60 -16.84 26.56
N THR A 683 -9.38 -16.96 26.04
CA THR A 683 -8.18 -17.28 26.82
C THR A 683 -7.47 -15.99 27.25
N LYS A 684 -7.45 -15.71 28.56
CA LYS A 684 -6.74 -14.54 29.12
C LYS A 684 -5.25 -14.59 28.79
N GLY A 685 -4.66 -13.44 28.47
CA GLY A 685 -3.21 -13.28 28.26
C GLY A 685 -2.71 -13.49 26.84
N LEU A 686 -3.58 -13.84 25.88
CA LEU A 686 -3.24 -13.91 24.46
C LEU A 686 -3.52 -12.59 23.76
N LYS A 687 -2.72 -12.27 22.74
CA LYS A 687 -3.00 -11.19 21.80
C LYS A 687 -3.12 -11.76 20.41
N VAL A 688 -4.31 -11.64 19.83
CA VAL A 688 -4.60 -12.10 18.48
C VAL A 688 -4.62 -10.89 17.54
N SER A 689 -3.94 -11.01 16.41
CA SER A 689 -4.01 -10.09 15.28
C SER A 689 -4.52 -10.85 14.07
N ILE A 690 -5.48 -10.26 13.35
CA ILE A 690 -6.01 -10.80 12.09
C ILE A 690 -5.49 -9.94 10.94
N ASP A 691 -5.04 -10.59 9.89
CA ASP A 691 -4.63 -9.97 8.64
C ASP A 691 -5.38 -10.62 7.48
N VAL A 692 -6.46 -9.97 7.03
CA VAL A 692 -7.28 -10.44 5.91
C VAL A 692 -6.61 -10.05 4.60
N ASP A 693 -6.50 -10.99 3.66
CA ASP A 693 -5.75 -10.84 2.41
C ASP A 693 -4.30 -10.36 2.67
N PRO A 694 -3.48 -11.17 3.37
CA PRO A 694 -2.11 -10.81 3.69
C PRO A 694 -1.26 -10.68 2.41
N LEU A 695 -0.40 -9.66 2.38
CA LEU A 695 0.59 -9.48 1.29
C LEU A 695 1.92 -10.21 1.56
N ARG A 696 2.11 -10.71 2.79
CA ARG A 696 3.28 -11.48 3.26
C ARG A 696 2.82 -12.52 4.27
N LEU A 697 3.45 -13.69 4.28
CA LEU A 697 3.12 -14.82 5.16
C LEU A 697 4.07 -14.95 6.34
#